data_AF-A0A9P6H6G1-F1
#
_entry.id   AF-A0A9P6H6G1-F1
#
_cell.length_a   1.000
_cell.length_b   1.000
_cell.length_c   1.000
_cell.angle_alpha   90.00
_cell.angle_beta   90.00
_cell.angle_gamma   90.00
#
_symmetry.space_group_name_H-M   'P 1'
#
loop_
_entity.id
_entity.type
_entity.pdbx_description
1 polymer ?
#
loop_
_entity_poly.entity_id
_entity_poly.type
_entity_poly.pdbx_seq_one_letter_code
_entity_poly.pdbx_strand_id
1 'polypeptide(L)'
;MPHLRLSDDHMKTVLWMLEELDVPDTPSFYALRETQKRLAEEMDIQPREHISALGQKFHAVAPEDLLALDWANPHVRNSMCLYPEVTSSISESWQAGKWREEVPLDELSPMWADWEASPEQHFYVNEVACTRAGKYILPKRWIVVDKKEYTEGNPVYFSERVSCTRVSLIYRGRYRVRTSEIIRVPVDHLQLTFPEIKALGRGGFQHFSPNPVRAIAKGRPVFSLRVMPWADDVSGNRSKQYNPHINIYMKNLNIPSEKLKQQFFVRFCSTSPDTSSNEQFRAFLENCGHEKYIPAYDCLLQREILFRIFPHHLPADNPQQAESASGIGGNGNLNCIRDKSGGTKEQKEKTVQIIKQQIYLACEGIACRVSDLQTETGIKDRTAQYWIDRALERSSELMRQRLHEPETQDPRLRGKLKPDERKQIKEMIHSEVSAEVRRWVIEQPPERFNEIPQESCKSYDSSIDLLHTILLGLDKYVWHKTSSAWNERKGTLFALRMDLASSLDGLSGSREDARYLIKYKNNLVGRQFKFIQQLAIFHLRRDMCNDLVFDLWKATGELGALLWYPIINNMEQYLADLKVLIANVLDIWAKIDANRIIDKMKLHVLTHLPEDVLRFGPPGLYIVEGFEGWNRIWRLCSILSNHHSPSRDIAIKLCKAERIKHLLSGGFWQDKNSKAYVQAGKAVWGMFDSDKKLRRRLGWNQTPGLAPGKFASQLNRVDHSDLMSLA
;
A
#
# COMPACT_ATOMS: atom_id res chain seq x y z
N MET A 1 -19.45 15.10 4.91
CA MET A 1 -18.15 14.87 5.60
C MET A 1 -17.88 13.36 5.64
N PRO A 2 -16.63 12.90 5.81
CA PRO A 2 -16.33 11.46 5.83
C PRO A 2 -17.12 10.67 6.90
N HIS A 3 -17.25 11.22 8.12
CA HIS A 3 -17.94 10.54 9.23
C HIS A 3 -19.42 10.90 9.39
N LEU A 4 -19.96 11.79 8.56
CA LEU A 4 -21.35 12.24 8.66
C LEU A 4 -21.95 12.41 7.27
N ARG A 5 -22.95 11.57 7.00
CA ARG A 5 -23.73 11.60 5.77
C ARG A 5 -25.07 12.28 6.03
N LEU A 6 -25.32 13.35 5.29
CA LEU A 6 -26.56 14.13 5.34
C LEU A 6 -27.34 13.87 4.05
N SER A 7 -28.65 13.64 4.16
CA SER A 7 -29.57 13.60 3.03
C SER A 7 -29.85 15.02 2.53
N ASP A 8 -30.50 15.11 1.38
CA ASP A 8 -30.96 16.38 0.83
C ASP A 8 -31.93 17.07 1.79
N ASP A 9 -32.81 16.30 2.43
CA ASP A 9 -33.74 16.83 3.43
C ASP A 9 -33.03 17.28 4.70
N HIS A 10 -32.03 16.54 5.19
CA HIS A 10 -31.20 17.01 6.32
C HIS A 10 -30.50 18.34 5.99
N MET A 11 -29.99 18.49 4.77
CA MET A 11 -29.36 19.74 4.36
C MET A 11 -30.37 20.89 4.27
N LYS A 12 -31.57 20.63 3.73
CA LYS A 12 -32.66 21.62 3.71
C LYS A 12 -33.09 22.02 5.12
N THR A 13 -33.20 21.07 6.05
CA THR A 13 -33.52 21.36 7.45
C THR A 13 -32.45 22.22 8.11
N VAL A 14 -31.16 21.95 7.84
CA VAL A 14 -30.07 22.80 8.37
C VAL A 14 -30.15 24.21 7.80
N LEU A 15 -30.40 24.37 6.50
CA LEU A 15 -30.56 25.69 5.87
C LEU A 15 -31.79 26.43 6.44
N TRP A 16 -32.92 25.75 6.57
CA TRP A 16 -34.12 26.29 7.21
C TRP A 16 -33.85 26.75 8.65
N MET A 17 -33.12 25.97 9.45
CA MET A 17 -32.73 26.39 10.81
C MET A 17 -31.84 27.64 10.80
N LEU A 18 -30.96 27.81 9.81
CA LEU A 18 -30.12 29.01 9.70
C LEU A 18 -30.95 30.24 9.31
N GLU A 19 -31.96 30.05 8.44
CA GLU A 19 -32.93 31.09 8.06
C GLU A 19 -33.76 31.53 9.28
N GLU A 20 -34.30 30.60 10.07
CA GLU A 20 -35.08 30.90 11.30
C GLU A 20 -34.25 31.54 12.42
N LEU A 21 -32.92 31.39 12.38
CA LEU A 21 -31.99 32.00 13.34
C LEU A 21 -31.45 33.35 12.84
N ASP A 22 -32.03 33.91 11.77
CA ASP A 22 -31.62 35.17 11.14
C ASP A 22 -30.12 35.23 10.81
N VAL A 23 -29.53 34.09 10.42
CA VAL A 23 -28.12 34.05 10.02
C VAL A 23 -27.96 34.78 8.68
N PRO A 24 -27.14 35.85 8.60
CA PRO A 24 -27.00 36.63 7.37
C PRO A 24 -26.41 35.79 6.24
N ASP A 25 -26.80 36.12 5.01
CA ASP A 25 -26.30 35.50 3.77
C ASP A 25 -26.48 33.97 3.70
N THR A 26 -27.51 33.42 4.34
CA THR A 26 -27.82 31.98 4.24
C THR A 26 -28.16 31.60 2.80
N PRO A 27 -27.42 30.67 2.17
CA PRO A 27 -27.64 30.32 0.77
C PRO A 27 -28.87 29.44 0.61
N SER A 28 -29.61 29.63 -0.49
CA SER A 28 -30.67 28.69 -0.86
C SER A 28 -30.09 27.29 -1.14
N PHE A 29 -30.92 26.26 -0.97
CA PHE A 29 -30.52 24.88 -1.29
C PHE A 29 -30.03 24.74 -2.75
N TYR A 30 -30.64 25.48 -3.67
CA TYR A 30 -30.21 25.53 -5.07
C TYR A 30 -28.82 26.14 -5.22
N ALA A 31 -28.57 27.31 -4.61
CA ALA A 31 -27.26 27.96 -4.65
C ALA A 31 -26.13 27.09 -4.05
N LEU A 32 -26.45 26.35 -2.98
CA LEU A 32 -25.54 25.38 -2.39
C LEU A 32 -25.19 24.24 -3.38
N ARG A 33 -26.18 23.72 -4.12
CA ARG A 33 -25.96 22.66 -5.12
C ARG A 33 -25.17 23.14 -6.32
N GLU A 34 -25.46 24.34 -6.82
CA GLU A 34 -24.68 24.96 -7.89
C GLU A 34 -23.23 25.18 -7.46
N THR A 35 -23.00 25.64 -6.23
CA THR A 35 -21.63 25.78 -5.69
C THR A 35 -20.92 24.42 -5.61
N GLN A 36 -21.59 23.37 -5.15
CA GLN A 36 -21.01 22.02 -5.11
C GLN A 36 -20.67 21.48 -6.50
N LYS A 37 -21.52 21.77 -7.50
CA LYS A 37 -21.31 21.38 -8.89
C LYS A 37 -20.12 22.13 -9.49
N ARG A 38 -20.10 23.46 -9.36
CA ARG A 38 -18.99 24.32 -9.78
C ARG A 38 -17.65 23.87 -9.20
N LEU A 39 -17.57 23.65 -7.89
CA LEU A 39 -16.35 23.17 -7.24
C LEU A 39 -15.94 21.76 -7.69
N ALA A 40 -16.91 20.89 -7.98
CA ALA A 40 -16.63 19.55 -8.50
C ALA A 40 -16.07 19.58 -9.93
N GLU A 41 -16.47 20.56 -10.71
CA GLU A 41 -15.97 20.82 -12.05
C GLU A 41 -14.59 21.49 -12.02
N GLU A 42 -14.35 22.46 -11.12
CA GLU A 42 -13.06 23.16 -10.97
C GLU A 42 -11.93 22.27 -10.46
N MET A 43 -12.18 21.48 -9.41
CA MET A 43 -11.15 20.62 -8.81
C MET A 43 -10.88 19.35 -9.61
N ASP A 44 -11.73 19.00 -10.57
CA ASP A 44 -11.61 17.88 -11.52
C ASP A 44 -11.32 16.48 -10.92
N ILE A 45 -11.69 16.24 -9.67
CA ILE A 45 -11.56 14.90 -9.05
C ILE A 45 -12.83 14.12 -9.28
N GLN A 46 -12.83 13.29 -10.32
CA GLN A 46 -13.94 12.43 -10.69
C GLN A 46 -13.46 11.00 -10.94
N PRO A 47 -14.29 10.00 -10.62
CA PRO A 47 -13.97 8.63 -10.99
C PRO A 47 -14.09 8.42 -12.50
N ARG A 48 -13.16 7.67 -13.06
CA ARG A 48 -13.09 7.26 -14.46
C ARG A 48 -13.67 5.85 -14.60
N GLU A 49 -14.39 5.59 -15.69
CA GLU A 49 -14.87 4.23 -16.02
C GLU A 49 -13.70 3.41 -16.59
N HIS A 50 -13.50 2.22 -16.05
CA HIS A 50 -12.54 1.23 -16.52
C HIS A 50 -13.26 -0.07 -16.85
N ILE A 51 -12.72 -0.80 -17.81
CA ILE A 51 -13.15 -2.15 -18.17
C ILE A 51 -12.04 -3.10 -17.74
N SER A 52 -12.40 -4.08 -16.93
CA SER A 52 -11.47 -5.09 -16.44
C SER A 52 -11.06 -6.04 -17.56
N ALA A 53 -9.97 -6.80 -17.37
CA ALA A 53 -9.53 -7.82 -18.35
C ALA A 53 -10.64 -8.85 -18.63
N LEU A 54 -11.50 -9.12 -17.63
CA LEU A 54 -12.67 -10.00 -17.75
C LEU A 54 -13.91 -9.31 -18.35
N GLY A 55 -13.82 -8.03 -18.71
CA GLY A 55 -14.91 -7.26 -19.32
C GLY A 55 -15.87 -6.62 -18.31
N GLN A 56 -15.55 -6.62 -17.01
CA GLN A 56 -16.39 -6.01 -15.99
C GLN A 56 -16.15 -4.50 -15.92
N LYS A 57 -17.23 -3.72 -15.83
CA LYS A 57 -17.13 -2.27 -15.69
C LYS A 57 -16.98 -1.88 -14.22
N PHE A 58 -15.99 -1.06 -13.92
CA PHE A 58 -15.81 -0.47 -12.60
C PHE A 58 -15.33 0.97 -12.71
N HIS A 59 -15.42 1.71 -11.60
CA HIS A 59 -15.05 3.10 -11.52
C HIS A 59 -13.87 3.27 -10.54
N ALA A 60 -12.85 3.99 -10.98
CA ALA A 60 -11.66 4.26 -10.18
C ALA A 60 -11.35 5.76 -10.17
N VAL A 61 -10.91 6.26 -9.03
CA VAL A 61 -10.33 7.58 -8.85
C VAL A 61 -8.84 7.45 -9.06
N ALA A 62 -8.29 8.28 -9.95
CA ALA A 62 -6.91 8.16 -10.33
C ALA A 62 -5.97 8.59 -9.18
N PRO A 63 -4.92 7.83 -8.86
CA PRO A 63 -4.00 8.16 -7.77
C PRO A 63 -3.36 9.54 -7.94
N GLU A 64 -3.10 9.93 -9.18
CA GLU A 64 -2.46 11.19 -9.51
C GLU A 64 -3.31 12.41 -9.13
N ASP A 65 -4.63 12.34 -9.30
CA ASP A 65 -5.55 13.43 -8.94
C ASP A 65 -5.58 13.62 -7.41
N LEU A 66 -5.49 12.51 -6.66
CA LEU A 66 -5.50 12.51 -5.20
C LEU A 66 -4.17 12.98 -4.61
N LEU A 67 -3.04 12.63 -5.22
CA LEU A 67 -1.71 13.10 -4.79
C LEU A 67 -1.45 14.55 -5.21
N ALA A 68 -2.05 15.02 -6.32
CA ALA A 68 -2.02 16.44 -6.69
C ALA A 68 -2.67 17.31 -5.60
N LEU A 69 -3.74 16.82 -4.95
CA LEU A 69 -4.30 17.50 -3.77
C LEU A 69 -3.30 17.57 -2.61
N ASP A 70 -2.51 16.53 -2.37
CA ASP A 70 -1.53 16.53 -1.29
C ASP A 70 -0.46 17.64 -1.50
N TRP A 71 -0.03 17.87 -2.75
CA TRP A 71 0.88 18.96 -3.12
C TRP A 71 0.25 20.34 -2.94
N ALA A 72 -1.04 20.46 -3.28
CA ALA A 72 -1.78 21.71 -3.18
C ALA A 72 -2.32 21.98 -1.76
N ASN A 73 -1.99 21.16 -0.77
CA ASN A 73 -2.49 21.28 0.59
C ASN A 73 -1.38 21.67 1.59
N PRO A 74 -1.46 22.84 2.25
CA PRO A 74 -0.38 23.35 3.08
C PRO A 74 -0.03 22.46 4.27
N HIS A 75 -1.03 21.84 4.94
CA HIS A 75 -0.78 20.98 6.09
C HIS A 75 -0.18 19.61 5.71
N VAL A 76 -0.44 19.16 4.49
CA VAL A 76 0.09 17.89 3.96
C VAL A 76 1.48 18.12 3.36
N ARG A 77 1.59 19.08 2.44
CA ARG A 77 2.82 19.42 1.72
C ARG A 77 3.98 19.79 2.65
N ASN A 78 3.71 20.55 3.72
CA ASN A 78 4.72 20.95 4.71
C ASN A 78 5.28 19.76 5.50
N SER A 79 4.65 18.59 5.45
CA SER A 79 5.14 17.38 6.12
C SER A 79 5.72 16.35 5.16
N MET A 80 5.77 16.64 3.87
CA MET A 80 6.34 15.69 2.92
C MET A 80 7.86 15.63 3.01
N CYS A 81 8.41 14.42 3.07
CA CYS A 81 9.83 14.14 2.88
C CYS A 81 10.05 13.64 1.45
N LEU A 82 10.82 14.38 0.64
CA LEU A 82 10.97 14.12 -0.81
C LEU A 82 12.23 13.32 -1.17
N TYR A 83 13.14 13.14 -0.21
CA TYR A 83 14.44 12.52 -0.38
C TYR A 83 14.66 11.45 0.71
N PRO A 84 15.37 10.35 0.40
CA PRO A 84 15.76 9.38 1.42
C PRO A 84 16.60 10.05 2.52
N GLU A 85 16.44 9.58 3.75
CA GLU A 85 17.12 10.15 4.91
C GLU A 85 18.06 9.13 5.55
N VAL A 86 19.30 9.54 5.80
CA VAL A 86 20.32 8.77 6.50
C VAL A 86 20.41 9.28 7.93
N THR A 87 19.94 8.46 8.86
CA THR A 87 19.93 8.72 10.30
C THR A 87 20.51 7.53 11.06
N SER A 88 20.92 7.76 12.30
CA SER A 88 21.35 6.70 13.22
C SER A 88 20.19 5.82 13.68
N SER A 89 19.00 6.40 13.85
CA SER A 89 17.77 5.70 14.22
C SER A 89 16.76 5.67 13.07
N ILE A 90 16.02 4.58 12.95
CA ILE A 90 15.00 4.37 11.91
C ILE A 90 13.61 4.41 12.56
N SER A 91 12.79 5.36 12.13
CA SER A 91 11.40 5.54 12.54
C SER A 91 10.44 5.71 11.37
N GLU A 92 10.93 5.94 10.14
CA GLU A 92 10.13 6.24 8.96
C GLU A 92 10.58 5.40 7.74
N SER A 93 9.69 5.19 6.77
CA SER A 93 9.98 4.29 5.64
C SER A 93 11.11 4.79 4.73
N TRP A 94 11.27 6.11 4.58
CA TRP A 94 12.36 6.71 3.79
C TRP A 94 13.74 6.63 4.47
N GLN A 95 13.78 6.20 5.75
CA GLN A 95 15.01 5.91 6.50
C GLN A 95 15.40 4.42 6.44
N ALA A 96 14.51 3.56 5.94
CA ALA A 96 14.69 2.12 5.90
C ALA A 96 15.47 1.65 4.67
N GLY A 97 15.99 0.41 4.72
CA GLY A 97 16.90 -0.15 3.73
C GLY A 97 16.35 -0.14 2.30
N LYS A 98 15.05 -0.39 2.12
CA LYS A 98 14.45 -0.43 0.78
C LYS A 98 14.58 0.91 0.08
N TRP A 99 14.12 1.99 0.71
CA TRP A 99 14.15 3.31 0.08
C TRP A 99 15.58 3.85 -0.06
N ARG A 100 16.44 3.55 0.91
CA ARG A 100 17.82 4.03 0.93
C ARG A 100 18.77 3.27 0.01
N GLU A 101 18.57 1.98 -0.19
CA GLU A 101 19.60 1.09 -0.76
C GLU A 101 19.10 0.24 -1.93
N GLU A 102 17.87 -0.29 -1.85
CA GLU A 102 17.35 -1.22 -2.87
C GLU A 102 16.68 -0.52 -4.05
N VAL A 103 16.03 0.61 -3.79
CA VAL A 103 15.30 1.38 -4.78
C VAL A 103 16.25 1.81 -5.92
N PRO A 104 15.86 1.56 -7.19
CA PRO A 104 16.60 2.09 -8.34
C PRO A 104 16.75 3.61 -8.26
N LEU A 105 17.96 4.10 -8.56
CA LEU A 105 18.30 5.53 -8.41
C LEU A 105 17.45 6.44 -9.31
N ASP A 106 16.93 5.91 -10.41
CA ASP A 106 16.08 6.62 -11.36
C ASP A 106 14.61 6.73 -10.90
N GLU A 107 14.17 5.94 -9.92
CA GLU A 107 12.89 6.12 -9.22
C GLU A 107 12.93 7.23 -8.16
N LEU A 108 14.12 7.59 -7.67
CA LEU A 108 14.28 8.68 -6.70
C LEU A 108 14.01 10.04 -7.35
N SER A 109 13.74 11.06 -6.53
CA SER A 109 13.51 12.43 -7.01
C SER A 109 14.67 12.86 -7.94
N PRO A 110 14.40 13.26 -9.19
CA PRO A 110 15.44 13.41 -10.21
C PRO A 110 16.24 14.71 -10.06
N MET A 111 15.72 15.68 -9.30
CA MET A 111 16.37 16.98 -9.15
C MET A 111 16.32 17.53 -7.73
N TRP A 112 17.18 18.52 -7.52
CA TRP A 112 17.23 19.39 -6.36
C TRP A 112 17.41 20.84 -6.84
N ALA A 113 16.93 21.80 -6.04
CA ALA A 113 17.14 23.22 -6.26
C ALA A 113 17.27 23.92 -4.91
N ASP A 114 18.01 25.03 -4.90
CA ASP A 114 18.04 25.93 -3.75
C ASP A 114 16.80 26.81 -3.78
N TRP A 115 15.78 26.45 -3.00
CA TRP A 115 14.49 27.14 -2.99
C TRP A 115 14.54 28.56 -2.41
N GLU A 116 15.60 28.90 -1.67
CA GLU A 116 15.77 30.20 -1.04
C GLU A 116 16.59 31.16 -1.91
N ALA A 117 17.75 30.70 -2.41
CA ALA A 117 18.69 31.56 -3.14
C ALA A 117 18.47 31.56 -4.66
N SER A 118 18.12 30.40 -5.25
CA SER A 118 18.07 30.25 -6.71
C SER A 118 17.06 29.17 -7.14
N PRO A 119 15.75 29.41 -6.96
CA PRO A 119 14.72 28.40 -7.18
C PRO A 119 14.56 27.97 -8.65
N GLU A 120 15.07 28.76 -9.60
CA GLU A 120 15.07 28.43 -11.04
C GLU A 120 16.29 27.57 -11.44
N GLN A 121 17.29 27.44 -10.56
CA GLN A 121 18.51 26.69 -10.82
C GLN A 121 18.34 25.23 -10.38
N HIS A 122 17.92 24.38 -11.34
CA HIS A 122 17.68 22.97 -11.06
C HIS A 122 18.92 22.11 -11.33
N PHE A 123 19.37 21.36 -10.34
CA PHE A 123 20.42 20.35 -10.48
C PHE A 123 19.76 18.97 -10.66
N TYR A 124 20.09 18.26 -11.75
CA TYR A 124 19.55 16.93 -12.01
C TYR A 124 20.58 15.83 -11.70
N VAL A 125 20.08 14.64 -11.34
CA VAL A 125 20.89 13.43 -11.34
C VAL A 125 21.41 13.11 -12.75
N ASN A 126 22.55 12.45 -12.83
CA ASN A 126 23.24 12.09 -14.07
C ASN A 126 23.57 13.29 -14.98
N GLU A 127 23.65 14.49 -14.43
CA GLU A 127 24.04 15.71 -15.13
C GLU A 127 25.17 16.41 -14.39
N VAL A 128 26.20 16.86 -15.09
CA VAL A 128 27.41 17.41 -14.44
C VAL A 128 27.08 18.71 -13.70
N ALA A 129 27.49 18.81 -12.45
CA ALA A 129 27.40 20.01 -11.65
C ALA A 129 28.80 20.49 -11.23
N CYS A 130 29.00 21.81 -11.14
CA CYS A 130 30.20 22.41 -10.59
C CYS A 130 29.93 22.86 -9.15
N THR A 131 30.89 22.55 -8.28
CA THR A 131 30.92 23.05 -6.91
C THR A 131 31.56 24.44 -6.84
N ARG A 132 31.32 25.17 -5.74
CA ARG A 132 31.96 26.47 -5.42
C ARG A 132 33.49 26.39 -5.38
N ALA A 133 34.05 25.21 -5.11
CA ALA A 133 35.49 24.94 -5.13
C ALA A 133 36.05 24.68 -6.55
N GLY A 134 35.23 24.84 -7.61
CA GLY A 134 35.64 24.60 -9.00
C GLY A 134 35.79 23.12 -9.38
N LYS A 135 35.40 22.19 -8.49
CA LYS A 135 35.39 20.73 -8.76
C LYS A 135 34.06 20.32 -9.40
N TYR A 136 34.08 19.28 -10.23
CA TYR A 136 32.89 18.76 -10.89
C TYR A 136 32.43 17.44 -10.29
N ILE A 137 31.11 17.24 -10.23
CA ILE A 137 30.46 16.02 -9.75
C ILE A 137 29.36 15.61 -10.73
N LEU A 138 29.10 14.32 -10.82
CA LEU A 138 27.94 13.74 -11.47
C LEU A 138 27.00 13.19 -10.38
N PRO A 139 26.00 13.98 -9.92
CA PRO A 139 25.03 13.54 -8.92
C PRO A 139 24.34 12.24 -9.35
N LYS A 140 24.16 11.30 -8.42
CA LYS A 140 23.45 10.04 -8.64
C LYS A 140 22.15 9.97 -7.84
N ARG A 141 22.13 10.60 -6.67
CA ARG A 141 20.94 10.77 -5.84
C ARG A 141 21.06 11.99 -4.93
N TRP A 142 19.91 12.41 -4.42
CA TRP A 142 19.75 13.43 -3.39
C TRP A 142 19.33 12.74 -2.10
N ILE A 143 19.97 13.07 -0.98
CA ILE A 143 19.71 12.47 0.33
C ILE A 143 19.72 13.54 1.41
N VAL A 144 19.05 13.26 2.52
CA VAL A 144 19.14 14.05 3.75
C VAL A 144 20.01 13.29 4.74
N VAL A 145 20.97 13.96 5.38
CA VAL A 145 21.80 13.40 6.45
C VAL A 145 21.75 14.37 7.62
N ASP A 146 21.26 13.92 8.78
CA ASP A 146 21.09 14.75 9.98
C ASP A 146 20.39 16.09 9.69
N LYS A 147 19.27 16.05 8.95
CA LYS A 147 18.45 17.20 8.51
C LYS A 147 19.15 18.18 7.54
N LYS A 148 20.29 17.81 6.98
CA LYS A 148 20.98 18.59 5.94
C LYS A 148 20.95 17.83 4.62
N GLU A 149 20.80 18.56 3.52
CA GLU A 149 20.71 17.97 2.19
C GLU A 149 22.10 17.76 1.59
N TYR A 150 22.30 16.60 0.96
CA TYR A 150 23.53 16.22 0.28
C TYR A 150 23.21 15.60 -1.08
N THR A 151 24.19 15.64 -1.97
CA THR A 151 24.23 14.77 -3.14
C THR A 151 25.27 13.67 -2.94
N GLU A 152 24.94 12.47 -3.40
CA GLU A 152 25.93 11.41 -3.60
C GLU A 152 26.10 11.18 -5.09
N GLY A 153 27.34 11.20 -5.56
CA GLY A 153 27.65 11.14 -6.97
C GLY A 153 29.10 10.82 -7.25
N ASN A 154 29.42 10.66 -8.53
CA ASN A 154 30.78 10.36 -8.95
C ASN A 154 31.58 11.64 -9.21
N PRO A 155 32.84 11.75 -8.76
CA PRO A 155 33.67 12.89 -9.11
C PRO A 155 34.00 12.90 -10.61
N VAL A 156 33.99 14.08 -11.20
CA VAL A 156 34.34 14.32 -12.60
C VAL A 156 35.67 15.05 -12.65
N TYR A 157 36.67 14.44 -13.28
CA TYR A 157 38.04 14.94 -13.32
C TYR A 157 38.52 15.11 -14.75
N PHE A 158 39.43 16.05 -14.94
CA PHE A 158 40.07 16.26 -16.22
C PHE A 158 41.17 15.22 -16.42
N SER A 159 41.14 14.54 -17.57
CA SER A 159 42.17 13.58 -17.98
C SER A 159 42.77 14.04 -19.31
N GLU A 160 44.08 14.30 -19.29
CA GLU A 160 44.84 14.51 -20.51
C GLU A 160 45.35 13.15 -21.01
N ARG A 161 44.99 12.81 -22.26
CA ARG A 161 45.70 11.78 -23.01
C ARG A 161 46.54 12.48 -24.07
N VAL A 162 47.84 12.24 -24.01
CA VAL A 162 48.79 12.59 -25.05
C VAL A 162 48.85 11.41 -26.02
N SER A 163 48.43 11.61 -27.27
CA SER A 163 48.69 10.63 -28.33
C SER A 163 49.80 11.18 -29.23
N CYS A 164 50.92 10.46 -29.30
CA CYS A 164 52.02 10.79 -30.21
C CYS A 164 51.77 10.11 -31.56
N THR A 165 51.68 10.89 -32.62
CA THR A 165 51.86 10.39 -33.98
C THR A 165 53.29 10.69 -34.43
N ARG A 166 53.77 10.06 -35.51
CA ARG A 166 55.13 10.28 -36.05
C ARG A 166 55.45 11.75 -36.42
N VAL A 167 54.46 12.63 -36.46
CA VAL A 167 54.58 14.02 -36.95
C VAL A 167 53.98 15.06 -35.99
N SER A 168 53.25 14.66 -34.93
CA SER A 168 52.71 15.61 -33.93
C SER A 168 52.29 14.97 -32.61
N LEU A 169 52.38 15.76 -31.53
CA LEU A 169 51.74 15.51 -30.24
C LEU A 169 50.30 16.05 -30.29
N ILE A 170 49.29 15.17 -30.19
CA ILE A 170 47.90 15.58 -30.08
C ILE A 170 47.50 15.51 -28.60
N TYR A 171 47.27 16.68 -27.99
CA TYR A 171 46.69 16.80 -26.65
C TYR A 171 45.16 16.71 -26.76
N ARG A 172 44.55 15.62 -26.27
CA ARG A 172 43.09 15.50 -26.15
C ARG A 172 42.69 15.46 -24.68
N GLY A 173 42.60 16.62 -24.06
CA GLY A 173 42.03 16.78 -22.72
C GLY A 173 40.52 16.55 -22.72
N ARG A 174 40.03 15.67 -21.83
CA ARG A 174 38.59 15.38 -21.69
C ARG A 174 38.23 15.15 -20.23
N TYR A 175 37.03 15.58 -19.83
CA TYR A 175 36.49 15.22 -18.52
C TYR A 175 36.01 13.77 -18.52
N ARG A 176 36.30 13.05 -17.42
CA ARG A 176 35.90 11.67 -17.19
C ARG A 176 35.25 11.51 -15.83
N VAL A 177 34.29 10.60 -15.75
CA VAL A 177 33.64 10.20 -14.50
C VAL A 177 34.46 9.11 -13.85
N ARG A 178 34.81 9.25 -12.58
CA ARG A 178 35.40 8.15 -11.80
C ARG A 178 34.28 7.27 -11.25
N THR A 179 33.90 6.23 -11.99
CA THR A 179 32.74 5.38 -11.65
C THR A 179 32.93 4.51 -10.42
N SER A 180 34.18 4.21 -10.05
CA SER A 180 34.53 3.40 -8.88
C SER A 180 34.43 4.14 -7.54
N GLU A 181 34.23 5.46 -7.57
CA GLU A 181 34.21 6.31 -6.39
C GLU A 181 32.88 7.05 -6.30
N ILE A 182 32.23 7.00 -5.14
CA ILE A 182 31.05 7.80 -4.81
C ILE A 182 31.46 8.74 -3.69
N ILE A 183 31.31 10.04 -3.93
CA ILE A 183 31.55 11.08 -2.94
C ILE A 183 30.22 11.67 -2.50
N ARG A 184 30.15 12.09 -1.23
CA ARG A 184 29.04 12.85 -0.68
C ARG A 184 29.43 14.32 -0.61
N VAL A 185 28.60 15.18 -1.18
CA VAL A 185 28.85 16.64 -1.24
C VAL A 185 27.62 17.37 -0.70
N PRO A 186 27.78 18.29 0.27
CA PRO A 186 26.70 19.19 0.70
C PRO A 186 26.08 19.92 -0.50
N VAL A 187 24.75 20.04 -0.57
CA VAL A 187 24.11 20.70 -1.72
C VAL A 187 24.41 22.19 -1.80
N ASP A 188 24.67 22.85 -0.67
CA ASP A 188 25.09 24.25 -0.57
C ASP A 188 26.47 24.52 -1.21
N HIS A 189 27.26 23.47 -1.47
CA HIS A 189 28.51 23.57 -2.21
C HIS A 189 28.31 23.57 -3.72
N LEU A 190 27.11 23.26 -4.24
CA LEU A 190 26.80 23.34 -5.66
C LEU A 190 26.69 24.80 -6.11
N GLN A 191 27.15 25.10 -7.33
CA GLN A 191 27.19 26.46 -7.85
C GLN A 191 26.68 26.58 -9.28
N LEU A 192 27.12 25.69 -10.18
CA LEU A 192 26.75 25.78 -11.60
C LEU A 192 26.15 24.46 -12.06
N THR A 193 25.03 24.56 -12.75
CA THR A 193 24.38 23.48 -13.48
C THR A 193 25.08 23.22 -14.82
N PHE A 194 24.83 22.06 -15.43
CA PHE A 194 25.45 21.74 -16.71
C PHE A 194 25.15 22.75 -17.84
N PRO A 195 23.91 23.26 -18.01
CA PRO A 195 23.66 24.31 -19.00
C PRO A 195 24.51 25.57 -18.78
N GLU A 196 24.71 26.00 -17.53
CA GLU A 196 25.53 27.17 -17.21
C GLU A 196 27.02 26.90 -17.46
N ILE A 197 27.52 25.70 -17.11
CA ILE A 197 28.90 25.29 -17.41
C ILE A 197 29.15 25.34 -18.93
N LYS A 198 28.18 24.89 -19.73
CA LYS A 198 28.25 24.92 -21.19
C LYS A 198 28.19 26.35 -21.72
N ALA A 199 27.34 27.20 -21.16
CA ALA A 199 27.22 28.61 -21.53
C ALA A 199 28.51 29.40 -21.27
N LEU A 200 29.26 29.05 -20.22
CA LEU A 200 30.57 29.63 -19.91
C LEU A 200 31.70 29.20 -20.88
N GLY A 201 31.41 28.39 -21.90
CA GLY A 201 32.39 27.98 -22.92
C GLY A 201 33.47 27.04 -22.40
N ARG A 202 33.27 26.38 -21.24
CA ARG A 202 34.25 25.44 -20.70
C ARG A 202 34.31 24.18 -21.57
N GLY A 203 35.39 24.03 -22.33
CA GLY A 203 35.63 22.87 -23.21
C GLY A 203 35.82 21.56 -22.45
N GLY A 204 35.75 20.42 -23.16
CA GLY A 204 36.08 19.10 -22.61
C GLY A 204 34.90 18.25 -22.10
N PHE A 205 33.66 18.77 -22.14
CA PHE A 205 32.43 18.06 -21.74
C PHE A 205 31.66 17.40 -22.91
N GLN A 206 32.34 17.13 -24.03
CA GLN A 206 31.72 16.65 -25.29
C GLN A 206 30.92 15.34 -25.16
N HIS A 207 31.18 14.54 -24.12
CA HIS A 207 30.52 13.26 -23.85
C HIS A 207 29.38 13.35 -22.83
N PHE A 208 29.11 14.55 -22.29
CA PHE A 208 28.03 14.78 -21.35
C PHE A 208 26.87 15.47 -22.05
N SER A 209 25.65 15.07 -21.71
CA SER A 209 24.40 15.64 -22.20
C SER A 209 23.57 16.17 -21.03
N PRO A 210 22.71 17.18 -21.26
CA PRO A 210 21.71 17.55 -20.28
C PRO A 210 20.80 16.37 -19.94
N ASN A 211 20.24 16.37 -18.73
CA ASN A 211 19.30 15.32 -18.34
C ASN A 211 18.04 15.39 -19.24
N PRO A 212 17.57 14.26 -19.83
CA PRO A 212 16.37 14.23 -20.69
C PRO A 212 15.11 14.80 -20.02
N VAL A 213 15.00 14.67 -18.70
CA VAL A 213 13.86 15.19 -17.92
C VAL A 213 13.74 16.71 -18.05
N ARG A 214 14.82 17.45 -18.32
CA ARG A 214 14.75 18.90 -18.55
C ARG A 214 13.80 19.26 -19.71
N ALA A 215 13.79 18.47 -20.79
CA ALA A 215 12.93 18.70 -21.94
C ALA A 215 11.44 18.51 -21.59
N ILE A 216 11.14 17.58 -20.68
CA ILE A 216 9.79 17.30 -20.18
C ILE A 216 9.36 18.37 -19.16
N ALA A 217 10.27 18.69 -18.23
CA ALA A 217 10.07 19.65 -17.17
C ALA A 217 9.82 21.07 -17.69
N LYS A 218 10.52 21.50 -18.75
CA LYS A 218 10.46 22.86 -19.30
C LYS A 218 10.63 23.94 -18.23
N GLY A 219 11.55 23.70 -17.29
CA GLY A 219 11.80 24.60 -16.15
C GLY A 219 10.94 24.35 -14.91
N ARG A 220 9.99 23.42 -14.92
CA ARG A 220 9.22 23.05 -13.72
C ARG A 220 10.02 22.12 -12.79
N PRO A 221 9.88 22.23 -11.45
CA PRO A 221 10.44 21.24 -10.53
C PRO A 221 9.92 19.84 -10.78
N VAL A 222 10.73 18.81 -10.52
CA VAL A 222 10.33 17.41 -10.72
C VAL A 222 10.65 16.57 -9.48
N PHE A 223 9.64 15.92 -8.92
CA PHE A 223 9.76 15.07 -7.73
C PHE A 223 9.27 13.64 -7.95
N SER A 224 9.53 12.76 -7.00
CA SER A 224 9.03 11.38 -7.04
C SER A 224 8.39 11.03 -5.71
N LEU A 225 7.13 10.60 -5.76
CA LEU A 225 6.35 10.16 -4.62
C LEU A 225 6.29 8.64 -4.58
N ARG A 226 6.19 8.13 -3.35
CA ARG A 226 5.99 6.72 -3.06
C ARG A 226 4.66 6.50 -2.37
N VAL A 227 3.99 5.42 -2.75
CA VAL A 227 2.68 5.07 -2.21
C VAL A 227 2.65 3.67 -1.66
N MET A 228 1.81 3.47 -0.65
CA MET A 228 1.43 2.16 -0.10
C MET A 228 0.00 1.86 -0.54
N PRO A 229 -0.19 1.16 -1.67
CA PRO A 229 -1.49 0.67 -2.06
C PRO A 229 -1.90 -0.53 -1.20
N TRP A 230 -3.20 -0.68 -0.96
CA TRP A 230 -3.78 -1.75 -0.15
C TRP A 230 -5.11 -2.21 -0.75
N ALA A 231 -5.34 -3.51 -0.76
CA ALA A 231 -6.58 -4.14 -1.18
C ALA A 231 -7.19 -4.96 -0.06
N ASP A 232 -8.52 -4.94 0.04
CA ASP A 232 -9.27 -5.65 1.08
C ASP A 232 -10.67 -6.01 0.64
N ASP A 233 -11.15 -7.15 1.15
CA ASP A 233 -12.52 -7.59 0.96
C ASP A 233 -13.44 -6.95 2.02
N VAL A 234 -14.49 -6.30 1.54
CA VAL A 234 -15.44 -5.62 2.41
C VAL A 234 -16.87 -6.00 2.05
N SER A 235 -17.71 -6.11 3.06
CA SER A 235 -19.16 -6.17 2.82
C SER A 235 -19.76 -4.77 2.75
N GLY A 236 -20.55 -4.51 1.71
CA GLY A 236 -21.38 -3.31 1.55
C GLY A 236 -22.47 -3.15 2.61
N ASN A 237 -22.76 -4.20 3.38
CA ASN A 237 -23.84 -4.21 4.38
C ASN A 237 -23.30 -4.10 5.80
N ARG A 238 -24.20 -3.85 6.77
CA ARG A 238 -23.87 -3.93 8.21
C ARG A 238 -23.42 -5.33 8.63
N SER A 239 -23.94 -6.38 7.98
CA SER A 239 -23.55 -7.78 8.19
C SER A 239 -22.50 -8.21 7.16
N LYS A 240 -21.53 -9.05 7.55
CA LYS A 240 -20.38 -9.43 6.72
C LYS A 240 -20.69 -10.35 5.52
N GLN A 241 -21.88 -10.96 5.46
CA GLN A 241 -22.15 -12.05 4.52
C GLN A 241 -22.67 -11.63 3.15
N TYR A 242 -23.23 -10.43 3.01
CA TYR A 242 -23.92 -10.02 1.79
C TYR A 242 -23.24 -8.80 1.17
N ASN A 243 -23.31 -8.69 -0.16
CA ASN A 243 -22.80 -7.58 -0.96
C ASN A 243 -21.27 -7.41 -0.88
N PRO A 244 -20.48 -8.43 -1.24
CA PRO A 244 -19.02 -8.36 -1.21
C PRO A 244 -18.50 -7.33 -2.22
N HIS A 245 -17.46 -6.61 -1.83
CA HIS A 245 -16.71 -5.68 -2.67
C HIS A 245 -15.23 -5.85 -2.38
N ILE A 246 -14.41 -5.61 -3.40
CA ILE A 246 -12.96 -5.45 -3.24
C ILE A 246 -12.66 -3.97 -3.33
N ASN A 247 -12.09 -3.42 -2.27
CA ASN A 247 -11.68 -2.02 -2.19
C ASN A 247 -10.18 -1.87 -2.44
N ILE A 248 -9.79 -0.80 -3.12
CA ILE A 248 -8.41 -0.34 -3.19
C ILE A 248 -8.28 1.03 -2.54
N TYR A 249 -7.36 1.12 -1.58
CA TYR A 249 -6.95 2.36 -0.94
C TYR A 249 -5.46 2.60 -1.16
N MET A 250 -5.01 3.83 -0.88
CA MET A 250 -3.58 4.15 -0.83
C MET A 250 -3.25 5.13 0.29
N LYS A 251 -1.98 5.16 0.67
CA LYS A 251 -1.35 6.21 1.47
C LYS A 251 -0.09 6.74 0.78
N ASN A 252 0.17 8.03 0.96
CA ASN A 252 1.38 8.70 0.49
C ASN A 252 2.52 8.51 1.51
N LEU A 253 3.50 7.67 1.19
CA LEU A 253 4.59 7.30 2.11
C LEU A 253 5.65 8.41 2.29
N ASN A 254 5.54 9.50 1.55
CA ASN A 254 6.36 10.69 1.81
C ASN A 254 5.87 11.47 3.05
N ILE A 255 4.77 11.06 3.68
CA ILE A 255 4.21 11.71 4.87
C ILE A 255 4.61 10.90 6.13
N PRO A 256 4.97 11.55 7.26
CA PRO A 256 5.31 10.88 8.51
C PRO A 256 4.28 9.88 8.99
N SER A 257 4.77 8.76 9.52
CA SER A 257 3.98 7.65 10.03
C SER A 257 2.94 8.07 11.08
N GLU A 258 3.26 9.05 11.92
CA GLU A 258 2.34 9.62 12.93
C GLU A 258 1.06 10.17 12.27
N LYS A 259 1.20 10.81 11.11
CA LYS A 259 0.09 11.32 10.31
C LYS A 259 -0.60 10.17 9.57
N LEU A 260 0.16 9.27 8.96
CA LEU A 260 -0.39 8.14 8.18
C LEU A 260 -1.23 7.15 8.99
N LYS A 261 -1.12 7.14 10.32
CA LYS A 261 -2.03 6.37 11.21
C LYS A 261 -3.45 6.93 11.25
N GLN A 262 -3.66 8.16 10.77
CA GLN A 262 -4.95 8.85 10.83
C GLN A 262 -5.77 8.63 9.55
N GLN A 263 -7.09 8.59 9.69
CA GLN A 263 -8.02 8.31 8.60
C GLN A 263 -8.07 9.42 7.54
N PHE A 264 -7.66 10.64 7.89
CA PHE A 264 -7.58 11.76 6.95
C PHE A 264 -6.68 11.45 5.72
N PHE A 265 -5.59 10.71 5.95
CA PHE A 265 -4.55 10.41 4.95
C PHE A 265 -4.80 9.13 4.16
N VAL A 266 -5.87 8.39 4.46
CA VAL A 266 -6.31 7.29 3.61
C VAL A 266 -7.01 7.87 2.39
N ARG A 267 -6.55 7.50 1.20
CA ARG A 267 -7.12 7.90 -0.09
C ARG A 267 -7.83 6.71 -0.73
N PHE A 268 -9.05 6.93 -1.20
CA PHE A 268 -9.84 5.93 -1.92
C PHE A 268 -9.47 5.91 -3.39
N CYS A 269 -9.17 4.74 -3.95
CA CYS A 269 -8.88 4.57 -5.36
C CYS A 269 -10.04 3.88 -6.08
N SER A 270 -10.46 2.69 -5.67
CA SER A 270 -11.52 1.97 -6.38
C SER A 270 -12.30 1.02 -5.48
N THR A 271 -13.48 0.62 -5.96
CA THR A 271 -14.29 -0.43 -5.36
C THR A 271 -15.07 -1.16 -6.44
N SER A 272 -15.17 -2.48 -6.35
CA SER A 272 -15.99 -3.27 -7.27
C SER A 272 -16.50 -4.54 -6.59
N PRO A 273 -17.77 -4.91 -6.81
CA PRO A 273 -18.28 -6.22 -6.41
C PRO A 273 -17.82 -7.35 -7.34
N ASP A 274 -17.52 -7.03 -8.60
CA ASP A 274 -17.33 -8.03 -9.67
C ASP A 274 -15.88 -8.08 -10.20
N THR A 275 -15.00 -7.18 -9.74
CA THR A 275 -13.63 -7.03 -10.26
C THR A 275 -12.60 -7.38 -9.21
N SER A 276 -11.64 -8.25 -9.57
CA SER A 276 -10.55 -8.69 -8.68
C SER A 276 -9.62 -7.55 -8.26
N SER A 277 -8.83 -7.80 -7.21
CA SER A 277 -7.84 -6.82 -6.73
C SER A 277 -6.79 -6.50 -7.81
N ASN A 278 -6.31 -7.51 -8.53
CA ASN A 278 -5.30 -7.36 -9.58
C ASN A 278 -5.79 -6.55 -10.79
N GLU A 279 -7.03 -6.77 -11.21
CA GLU A 279 -7.64 -6.00 -12.30
C GLU A 279 -7.82 -4.53 -11.91
N GLN A 280 -8.20 -4.26 -10.66
CA GLN A 280 -8.31 -2.90 -10.15
C GLN A 280 -6.91 -2.25 -9.97
N PHE A 281 -5.89 -3.01 -9.53
CA PHE A 281 -4.51 -2.51 -9.44
C PHE A 281 -3.94 -2.12 -10.81
N ARG A 282 -4.34 -2.80 -11.88
CA ARG A 282 -3.94 -2.39 -13.24
C ARG A 282 -4.37 -0.95 -13.55
N ALA A 283 -5.62 -0.59 -13.23
CA ALA A 283 -6.11 0.77 -13.40
C ALA A 283 -5.36 1.76 -12.48
N PHE A 284 -5.03 1.35 -11.24
CA PHE A 284 -4.21 2.15 -10.33
C PHE A 284 -2.81 2.44 -10.89
N LEU A 285 -2.20 1.48 -11.59
CA LEU A 285 -0.82 1.58 -12.08
C LEU A 285 -0.69 2.33 -13.42
N GLU A 286 -1.78 2.68 -14.11
CA GLU A 286 -1.77 3.27 -15.45
C GLU A 286 -0.91 4.54 -15.57
N ASN A 287 -0.91 5.37 -14.52
CA ASN A 287 -0.12 6.61 -14.43
C ASN A 287 1.04 6.53 -13.41
N CYS A 288 1.42 5.32 -12.99
CA CYS A 288 2.61 5.09 -12.19
C CYS A 288 3.83 4.77 -13.09
N GLY A 289 5.05 5.02 -12.60
CA GLY A 289 6.29 4.61 -13.27
C GLY A 289 7.15 5.72 -13.86
N HIS A 290 8.22 5.33 -14.56
CA HIS A 290 9.34 6.21 -14.95
C HIS A 290 9.01 7.24 -16.04
N GLU A 291 8.08 6.89 -16.93
CA GLU A 291 7.72 7.69 -18.10
C GLU A 291 6.54 8.65 -17.85
N LYS A 292 5.90 8.52 -16.68
CA LYS A 292 4.66 9.23 -16.34
C LYS A 292 4.96 10.44 -15.46
N TYR A 293 5.01 11.63 -16.06
CA TYR A 293 5.21 12.90 -15.36
C TYR A 293 3.88 13.65 -15.26
N ILE A 294 3.33 13.75 -14.04
CA ILE A 294 2.03 14.37 -13.80
C ILE A 294 2.21 15.81 -13.32
N PRO A 295 1.52 16.80 -13.91
CA PRO A 295 1.50 18.17 -13.39
C PRO A 295 0.72 18.29 -12.08
N ALA A 296 1.23 19.09 -11.14
CA ALA A 296 0.51 19.51 -9.95
C ALA A 296 0.94 20.92 -9.54
N TYR A 297 0.17 21.55 -8.65
CA TYR A 297 0.54 22.80 -8.01
C TYR A 297 1.11 22.54 -6.63
N ASP A 298 2.34 22.99 -6.40
CA ASP A 298 2.95 22.96 -5.07
C ASP A 298 2.60 24.27 -4.35
N CYS A 299 1.76 24.18 -3.31
CA CYS A 299 1.32 25.34 -2.54
C CYS A 299 2.44 26.00 -1.73
N LEU A 300 3.53 25.28 -1.43
CA LEU A 300 4.68 25.80 -0.70
C LEU A 300 5.64 26.55 -1.63
N LEU A 301 5.88 25.99 -2.82
CA LEU A 301 6.70 26.64 -3.86
C LEU A 301 5.92 27.67 -4.70
N GLN A 302 4.60 27.71 -4.54
CA GLN A 302 3.64 28.55 -5.27
C GLN A 302 3.79 28.47 -6.81
N ARG A 303 4.10 27.28 -7.33
CA ARG A 303 4.36 27.05 -8.75
C ARG A 303 3.90 25.67 -9.19
N GLU A 304 3.77 25.50 -10.50
CA GLU A 304 3.53 24.19 -11.09
C GLU A 304 4.79 23.34 -11.05
N ILE A 305 4.60 22.08 -10.69
CA ILE A 305 5.63 21.04 -10.62
C ILE A 305 5.21 19.83 -11.46
N LEU A 306 6.14 18.93 -11.69
CA LEU A 306 5.86 17.58 -12.15
C LEU A 306 6.19 16.58 -11.04
N PHE A 307 5.42 15.50 -10.94
CA PHE A 307 5.77 14.41 -10.05
C PHE A 307 5.51 13.05 -10.71
N ARG A 308 6.21 12.03 -10.20
CA ARG A 308 6.04 10.62 -10.57
C ARG A 308 5.54 9.84 -9.37
N ILE A 309 4.87 8.72 -9.62
CA ILE A 309 4.30 7.86 -8.58
C ILE A 309 4.91 6.47 -8.68
N PHE A 310 5.40 5.96 -7.55
CA PHE A 310 5.95 4.60 -7.46
C PHE A 310 5.32 3.84 -6.27
N PRO A 311 4.67 2.69 -6.50
CA PRO A 311 4.31 1.78 -5.42
C PRO A 311 5.57 1.36 -4.65
N HIS A 312 5.54 1.45 -3.32
CA HIS A 312 6.69 1.08 -2.49
C HIS A 312 6.56 -0.30 -1.89
N HIS A 313 5.41 -0.65 -1.32
CA HIS A 313 5.14 -1.99 -0.80
C HIS A 313 3.63 -2.20 -0.69
N LEU A 314 3.23 -3.47 -0.66
CA LEU A 314 1.82 -3.88 -0.63
C LEU A 314 1.57 -4.70 0.65
N PRO A 315 1.25 -4.06 1.78
CA PRO A 315 0.82 -4.81 2.95
C PRO A 315 -0.49 -5.50 2.59
N ALA A 316 -0.65 -6.74 3.00
CA ALA A 316 -1.87 -7.50 2.75
C ALA A 316 -1.95 -8.66 3.74
N ASP A 317 -3.15 -9.21 3.93
CA ASP A 317 -3.28 -10.48 4.61
C ASP A 317 -2.81 -11.63 3.68
N ASN A 318 -2.59 -12.82 4.23
CA ASN A 318 -1.97 -13.90 3.44
C ASN A 318 -2.79 -14.30 2.19
N PRO A 319 -4.13 -14.45 2.26
CA PRO A 319 -4.94 -14.67 1.06
C PRO A 319 -4.77 -13.58 0.00
N GLN A 320 -4.81 -12.30 0.38
CA GLN A 320 -4.65 -11.20 -0.58
C GLN A 320 -3.22 -11.11 -1.13
N GLN A 321 -2.20 -11.39 -0.31
CA GLN A 321 -0.81 -11.52 -0.79
C GLN A 321 -0.66 -12.62 -1.82
N ALA A 322 -1.30 -13.77 -1.60
CA ALA A 322 -1.31 -14.88 -2.54
C ALA A 322 -2.03 -14.47 -3.84
N GLU A 323 -3.20 -13.83 -3.77
CA GLU A 323 -3.91 -13.34 -4.97
C GLU A 323 -3.04 -12.36 -5.78
N SER A 324 -2.41 -11.38 -5.11
CA SER A 324 -1.57 -10.38 -5.77
C SER A 324 -0.28 -10.93 -6.37
N ALA A 325 0.22 -12.04 -5.83
CA ALA A 325 1.40 -12.74 -6.34
C ALA A 325 1.06 -13.93 -7.26
N SER A 326 -0.23 -14.13 -7.60
CA SER A 326 -0.73 -15.29 -8.35
C SER A 326 -0.39 -16.64 -7.68
N GLY A 327 -0.27 -16.66 -6.35
CA GLY A 327 -0.01 -17.84 -5.53
C GLY A 327 -1.30 -18.56 -5.13
N ILE A 328 -1.21 -19.87 -4.92
CA ILE A 328 -2.32 -20.75 -4.49
C ILE A 328 -2.68 -20.60 -3.00
N GLY A 329 -1.87 -19.86 -2.23
CA GLY A 329 -2.05 -19.64 -0.80
C GLY A 329 -1.76 -20.87 0.05
N GLY A 330 -2.38 -20.95 1.24
CA GLY A 330 -2.09 -22.01 2.23
C GLY A 330 -2.50 -23.43 1.83
N ASN A 331 -3.09 -23.64 0.65
CA ASN A 331 -3.44 -24.95 0.11
C ASN A 331 -2.35 -25.54 -0.81
N GLY A 332 -1.27 -24.79 -1.07
CA GLY A 332 -0.15 -25.26 -1.89
C GLY A 332 0.96 -25.91 -1.06
N ASN A 333 1.84 -26.64 -1.75
CA ASN A 333 3.07 -27.17 -1.13
C ASN A 333 4.01 -26.03 -0.67
N LEU A 334 3.99 -24.90 -1.38
CA LEU A 334 4.59 -23.63 -0.96
C LEU A 334 3.49 -22.79 -0.29
N ASN A 335 3.43 -22.86 1.04
CA ASN A 335 2.31 -22.31 1.80
C ASN A 335 2.34 -20.78 1.94
N CYS A 336 3.45 -20.12 1.58
CA CYS A 336 3.54 -18.68 1.45
C CYS A 336 4.42 -18.25 0.26
N ILE A 337 4.22 -17.02 -0.23
CA ILE A 337 4.91 -16.47 -1.41
C ILE A 337 6.43 -16.34 -1.25
N ARG A 338 6.93 -16.39 -0.01
CA ARG A 338 8.36 -16.30 0.33
C ARG A 338 8.96 -17.65 0.67
N ASP A 339 8.12 -18.69 0.75
CA ASP A 339 8.56 -20.03 1.10
C ASP A 339 9.47 -20.58 -0.01
N LYS A 340 10.55 -21.21 0.40
CA LYS A 340 11.50 -21.92 -0.48
C LYS A 340 11.50 -23.42 -0.20
N SER A 341 10.68 -23.86 0.76
CA SER A 341 10.52 -25.24 1.21
C SER A 341 9.70 -26.01 0.17
N GLY A 342 10.28 -26.34 -0.99
CA GLY A 342 9.57 -27.15 -1.98
C GLY A 342 9.91 -26.96 -3.46
N GLY A 343 11.01 -26.28 -3.83
CA GLY A 343 11.37 -26.13 -5.25
C GLY A 343 12.67 -25.39 -5.48
N THR A 344 13.30 -25.59 -6.65
CA THR A 344 14.57 -24.96 -7.01
C THR A 344 14.39 -23.47 -7.36
N LYS A 345 15.41 -22.64 -7.08
CA LYS A 345 15.46 -21.18 -7.31
C LYS A 345 15.09 -20.71 -8.73
N GLU A 346 15.04 -21.61 -9.72
CA GLU A 346 14.80 -21.35 -11.14
C GLU A 346 13.33 -21.05 -11.51
N GLN A 347 12.38 -21.21 -10.58
CA GLN A 347 10.94 -21.06 -10.85
C GLN A 347 10.46 -19.59 -10.96
N LYS A 348 11.27 -18.61 -10.54
CA LYS A 348 10.86 -17.20 -10.35
C LYS A 348 10.80 -16.37 -11.63
N GLU A 349 11.51 -16.77 -12.68
CA GLU A 349 11.44 -16.15 -14.02
C GLU A 349 10.39 -16.83 -14.92
N LYS A 350 9.69 -17.86 -14.41
CA LYS A 350 8.79 -18.71 -15.19
C LYS A 350 7.31 -18.58 -14.81
N THR A 351 6.87 -17.70 -13.91
CA THR A 351 5.45 -17.57 -13.51
C THR A 351 4.52 -17.43 -14.71
N VAL A 352 4.83 -16.50 -15.63
CA VAL A 352 4.05 -16.31 -16.87
C VAL A 352 4.11 -17.56 -17.77
N GLN A 353 5.26 -18.23 -17.83
CA GLN A 353 5.42 -19.46 -18.61
C GLN A 353 4.59 -20.60 -18.02
N ILE A 354 4.55 -20.73 -16.69
CA ILE A 354 3.77 -21.72 -15.95
C ILE A 354 2.28 -21.45 -16.14
N ILE A 355 1.84 -20.19 -16.06
CA ILE A 355 0.45 -19.79 -16.35
C ILE A 355 0.07 -20.18 -17.79
N LYS A 356 0.94 -19.90 -18.77
CA LYS A 356 0.73 -20.32 -20.17
C LYS A 356 0.66 -21.85 -20.31
N GLN A 357 1.51 -22.58 -19.59
CA GLN A 357 1.46 -24.05 -19.55
C GLN A 357 0.15 -24.56 -18.96
N GLN A 358 -0.35 -23.96 -17.88
CA GLN A 358 -1.65 -24.32 -17.29
C GLN A 358 -2.79 -24.12 -18.30
N ILE A 359 -2.80 -23.01 -19.04
CA ILE A 359 -3.78 -22.75 -20.10
C ILE A 359 -3.68 -23.81 -21.22
N TYR A 360 -2.46 -24.18 -21.62
CA TYR A 360 -2.28 -25.21 -22.65
C TYR A 360 -2.74 -26.60 -22.20
N LEU A 361 -2.51 -26.96 -20.94
CA LEU A 361 -3.04 -28.19 -20.34
C LEU A 361 -4.58 -28.15 -20.23
N ALA A 362 -5.15 -26.98 -19.95
CA ALA A 362 -6.61 -26.79 -19.95
C ALA A 362 -7.23 -27.04 -21.32
N CYS A 363 -6.56 -26.62 -22.41
CA CYS A 363 -7.00 -26.94 -23.78
C CYS A 363 -7.02 -28.44 -24.08
N GLU A 364 -6.18 -29.25 -23.41
CA GLU A 364 -6.21 -30.71 -23.51
C GLU A 364 -7.42 -31.33 -22.79
N GLY A 365 -8.20 -30.57 -22.02
CA GLY A 365 -9.42 -31.07 -21.36
C GLY A 365 -9.17 -31.88 -20.08
N ILE A 366 -7.94 -31.91 -19.57
CA ILE A 366 -7.55 -32.76 -18.42
C ILE A 366 -7.42 -31.90 -17.16
N ALA A 367 -8.53 -31.73 -16.43
CA ALA A 367 -8.58 -30.87 -15.24
C ALA A 367 -7.62 -31.31 -14.11
N CYS A 368 -7.40 -32.61 -13.92
CA CYS A 368 -6.49 -33.11 -12.87
C CYS A 368 -5.05 -32.64 -13.09
N ARG A 369 -4.55 -32.68 -14.34
CA ARG A 369 -3.17 -32.23 -14.67
C ARG A 369 -2.97 -30.74 -14.41
N VAL A 370 -4.01 -29.93 -14.61
CA VAL A 370 -3.96 -28.50 -14.25
C VAL A 370 -3.88 -28.33 -12.74
N SER A 371 -4.72 -29.04 -11.97
CA SER A 371 -4.71 -29.01 -10.50
C SER A 371 -3.39 -29.50 -9.91
N ASP A 372 -2.81 -30.57 -10.46
CA ASP A 372 -1.53 -31.12 -10.03
C ASP A 372 -0.41 -30.10 -10.27
N LEU A 373 -0.35 -29.49 -11.46
CA LEU A 373 0.64 -28.45 -11.78
C LEU A 373 0.47 -27.21 -10.90
N GLN A 374 -0.75 -26.77 -10.62
CA GLN A 374 -1.03 -25.65 -9.70
C GLN A 374 -0.56 -25.94 -8.28
N THR A 375 -0.75 -27.17 -7.80
CA THR A 375 -0.35 -27.61 -6.46
C THR A 375 1.17 -27.74 -6.34
N GLU A 376 1.82 -28.32 -7.35
CA GLU A 376 3.27 -28.50 -7.42
C GLU A 376 4.01 -27.17 -7.53
N THR A 377 3.56 -26.29 -8.43
CA THR A 377 4.21 -24.98 -8.65
C THR A 377 3.81 -23.93 -7.62
N GLY A 378 2.69 -24.13 -6.92
CA GLY A 378 2.11 -23.15 -6.02
C GLY A 378 1.48 -21.93 -6.74
N ILE A 379 1.34 -21.97 -8.07
CA ILE A 379 0.89 -20.84 -8.88
C ILE A 379 -0.56 -21.07 -9.32
N LYS A 380 -1.45 -20.16 -8.94
CA LYS A 380 -2.86 -20.15 -9.34
C LYS A 380 -3.33 -18.71 -9.52
N ASP A 381 -3.25 -18.22 -10.76
CA ASP A 381 -3.66 -16.86 -11.10
C ASP A 381 -5.18 -16.76 -11.30
N ARG A 382 -5.83 -15.80 -10.65
CA ARG A 382 -7.30 -15.63 -10.71
C ARG A 382 -7.79 -15.25 -12.11
N THR A 383 -7.05 -14.40 -12.81
CA THR A 383 -7.40 -13.96 -14.18
C THR A 383 -7.21 -15.10 -15.16
N ALA A 384 -6.12 -15.86 -15.05
CA ALA A 384 -5.88 -17.04 -15.88
C ALA A 384 -6.86 -18.17 -15.58
N GLN A 385 -7.27 -18.36 -14.32
CA GLN A 385 -8.22 -19.40 -13.92
C GLN A 385 -9.55 -19.28 -14.67
N TYR A 386 -10.05 -18.05 -14.86
CA TYR A 386 -11.24 -17.80 -15.67
C TYR A 386 -11.11 -18.40 -17.09
N TRP A 387 -9.96 -18.20 -17.74
CA TRP A 387 -9.69 -18.72 -19.08
C TRP A 387 -9.44 -20.23 -19.08
N ILE A 388 -8.79 -20.76 -18.03
CA ILE A 388 -8.58 -22.20 -17.82
C ILE A 388 -9.93 -22.91 -17.72
N ASP A 389 -10.87 -22.40 -16.92
CA ASP A 389 -12.19 -23.01 -16.72
C ASP A 389 -12.98 -23.02 -18.03
N ARG A 390 -12.99 -21.91 -18.78
CA ARG A 390 -13.65 -21.85 -20.10
C ARG A 390 -12.98 -22.75 -21.14
N ALA A 391 -11.66 -22.88 -21.11
CA ALA A 391 -10.94 -23.78 -22.00
C ALA A 391 -11.27 -25.25 -21.70
N LEU A 392 -11.35 -25.62 -20.41
CA LEU A 392 -11.76 -26.95 -19.97
C LEU A 392 -13.21 -27.28 -20.38
N GLU A 393 -14.14 -26.34 -20.17
CA GLU A 393 -15.54 -26.49 -20.58
C GLU A 393 -15.64 -26.69 -22.10
N ARG A 394 -15.00 -25.83 -22.88
CA ARG A 394 -15.02 -25.90 -24.35
C ARG A 394 -14.36 -27.16 -24.88
N SER A 395 -13.23 -27.56 -24.31
CA SER A 395 -12.53 -28.79 -24.69
C SER A 395 -13.40 -30.01 -24.39
N SER A 396 -14.01 -30.07 -23.21
CA SER A 396 -14.92 -31.14 -22.81
C SER A 396 -16.15 -31.22 -23.73
N GLU A 397 -16.74 -30.08 -24.08
CA GLU A 397 -17.89 -30.02 -24.98
C GLU A 397 -17.54 -30.50 -26.40
N LEU A 398 -16.43 -30.03 -26.97
CA LEU A 398 -15.97 -30.45 -28.30
C LEU A 398 -15.60 -31.93 -28.33
N MET A 399 -14.99 -32.45 -27.26
CA MET A 399 -14.70 -33.89 -27.16
C MET A 399 -15.98 -34.71 -27.05
N ARG A 400 -16.99 -34.26 -26.28
CA ARG A 400 -18.29 -34.92 -26.21
C ARG A 400 -18.95 -35.00 -27.59
N GLN A 401 -19.00 -33.89 -28.32
CA GLN A 401 -19.58 -33.80 -29.66
C GLN A 401 -18.84 -34.74 -30.65
N ARG A 402 -17.51 -34.66 -30.72
CA ARG A 402 -16.73 -35.40 -31.73
C ARG A 402 -16.55 -36.88 -31.43
N LEU A 403 -16.60 -37.29 -30.16
CA LEU A 403 -16.33 -38.69 -29.77
C LEU A 403 -17.59 -39.49 -29.46
N HIS A 404 -18.61 -38.87 -28.87
CA HIS A 404 -19.72 -39.59 -28.22
C HIS A 404 -21.10 -39.31 -28.83
N GLU A 405 -21.32 -38.12 -29.39
CA GLU A 405 -22.64 -37.71 -29.86
C GLU A 405 -22.93 -38.22 -31.28
N PRO A 406 -23.96 -39.07 -31.49
CA PRO A 406 -24.15 -39.79 -32.76
C PRO A 406 -24.27 -38.88 -34.01
N GLU A 407 -24.87 -37.70 -33.86
CA GLU A 407 -25.13 -36.78 -34.96
C GLU A 407 -23.86 -36.02 -35.41
N THR A 408 -23.04 -35.62 -34.44
CA THR A 408 -21.85 -34.77 -34.63
C THR A 408 -20.52 -35.55 -34.52
N GLN A 409 -20.59 -36.87 -34.27
CA GLN A 409 -19.43 -37.75 -34.14
C GLN A 409 -18.55 -37.71 -35.40
N ASP A 410 -17.25 -37.62 -35.18
CA ASP A 410 -16.24 -37.57 -36.23
C ASP A 410 -16.40 -38.76 -37.20
N PRO A 411 -16.49 -38.51 -38.52
CA PRO A 411 -16.65 -39.56 -39.51
C PRO A 411 -15.60 -40.67 -39.43
N ARG A 412 -14.37 -40.36 -38.97
CA ARG A 412 -13.27 -41.31 -38.80
C ARG A 412 -13.58 -42.38 -37.75
N LEU A 413 -14.57 -42.16 -36.87
CA LEU A 413 -15.00 -43.13 -35.85
C LEU A 413 -16.21 -43.97 -36.28
N ARG A 414 -16.80 -43.71 -37.45
CA ARG A 414 -17.99 -44.41 -37.96
C ARG A 414 -17.56 -45.69 -38.71
N GLY A 415 -17.88 -46.87 -38.17
CA GLY A 415 -17.61 -48.17 -38.80
C GLY A 415 -17.03 -49.23 -37.85
N LYS A 416 -16.72 -50.43 -38.38
CA LYS A 416 -16.03 -51.50 -37.63
C LYS A 416 -14.52 -51.25 -37.64
N LEU A 417 -13.99 -50.69 -36.55
CA LEU A 417 -12.56 -50.41 -36.36
C LEU A 417 -11.94 -51.41 -35.36
N LYS A 418 -10.65 -51.75 -35.53
CA LYS A 418 -9.91 -52.49 -34.50
C LYS A 418 -9.69 -51.61 -33.25
N PRO A 419 -9.56 -52.19 -32.04
CA PRO A 419 -9.36 -51.42 -30.81
C PRO A 419 -8.18 -50.43 -30.87
N ASP A 420 -7.06 -50.84 -31.45
CA ASP A 420 -5.84 -50.01 -31.55
C ASP A 420 -5.99 -48.85 -32.54
N GLU A 421 -6.61 -49.10 -33.70
CA GLU A 421 -6.93 -48.08 -34.70
C GLU A 421 -7.90 -47.04 -34.13
N ARG A 422 -8.92 -47.50 -33.40
CA ARG A 422 -9.88 -46.62 -32.73
C ARG A 422 -9.22 -45.77 -31.64
N LYS A 423 -8.21 -46.29 -30.95
CA LYS A 423 -7.43 -45.54 -29.95
C LYS A 423 -6.60 -44.43 -30.60
N GLN A 424 -5.87 -44.74 -31.68
CA GLN A 424 -5.08 -43.76 -32.43
C GLN A 424 -5.95 -42.63 -33.00
N ILE A 425 -7.11 -42.95 -33.56
CA ILE A 425 -8.05 -41.94 -34.10
C ILE A 425 -8.56 -41.02 -32.97
N LYS A 426 -8.87 -41.56 -31.79
CA LYS A 426 -9.26 -40.75 -30.62
C LYS A 426 -8.14 -39.82 -30.16
N GLU A 427 -6.89 -40.28 -30.15
CA GLU A 427 -5.72 -39.45 -29.80
C GLU A 427 -5.50 -38.32 -30.82
N MET A 428 -5.69 -38.58 -32.11
CA MET A 428 -5.64 -37.54 -33.16
C MET A 428 -6.74 -36.49 -32.98
N ILE A 429 -8.00 -36.92 -32.77
CA ILE A 429 -9.13 -36.02 -32.52
C ILE A 429 -8.87 -35.18 -31.27
N HIS A 430 -8.32 -35.77 -30.21
CA HIS A 430 -7.96 -35.07 -28.99
C HIS A 430 -6.91 -33.96 -29.24
N SER A 431 -5.89 -34.25 -30.06
CA SER A 431 -4.88 -33.25 -30.45
C SER A 431 -5.48 -32.13 -31.30
N GLU A 432 -6.39 -32.44 -32.22
CA GLU A 432 -7.08 -31.45 -33.06
C GLU A 432 -7.99 -30.53 -32.25
N VAL A 433 -8.78 -31.11 -31.33
CA VAL A 433 -9.63 -30.34 -30.39
C VAL A 433 -8.76 -29.44 -29.52
N SER A 434 -7.65 -29.94 -28.97
CA SER A 434 -6.73 -29.12 -28.18
C SER A 434 -6.14 -27.95 -28.99
N ALA A 435 -5.75 -28.17 -30.25
CA ALA A 435 -5.26 -27.12 -31.13
C ALA A 435 -6.32 -26.06 -31.46
N GLU A 436 -7.57 -26.50 -31.67
CA GLU A 436 -8.72 -25.62 -31.92
C GLU A 436 -9.09 -24.78 -30.71
N VAL A 437 -9.18 -25.38 -29.53
CA VAL A 437 -9.44 -24.66 -28.27
C VAL A 437 -8.29 -23.69 -27.99
N ARG A 438 -7.04 -24.09 -28.24
CA ARG A 438 -5.87 -23.21 -28.09
C ARG A 438 -5.95 -22.01 -29.03
N ARG A 439 -6.29 -22.22 -30.29
CA ARG A 439 -6.47 -21.14 -31.26
C ARG A 439 -7.62 -20.23 -30.82
N TRP A 440 -8.73 -20.79 -30.37
CA TRP A 440 -9.85 -20.05 -29.82
C TRP A 440 -9.46 -19.17 -28.64
N VAL A 441 -8.69 -19.67 -27.66
CA VAL A 441 -8.19 -18.89 -26.52
C VAL A 441 -7.32 -17.71 -26.98
N ILE A 442 -6.51 -17.91 -28.02
CA ILE A 442 -5.62 -16.88 -28.59
C ILE A 442 -6.40 -15.85 -29.43
N GLU A 443 -7.47 -16.27 -30.10
CA GLU A 443 -8.32 -15.44 -30.98
C GLU A 443 -9.45 -14.71 -30.24
N GLN A 444 -9.72 -15.04 -28.97
CA GLN A 444 -10.48 -14.15 -28.08
C GLN A 444 -9.78 -12.77 -28.08
N PRO A 445 -10.52 -11.65 -28.12
CA PRO A 445 -10.03 -10.37 -28.65
C PRO A 445 -8.59 -10.04 -28.19
N PRO A 446 -7.69 -9.67 -29.11
CA PRO A 446 -6.23 -9.65 -28.93
C PRO A 446 -5.71 -8.72 -27.83
N GLU A 447 -6.58 -7.88 -27.29
CA GLU A 447 -6.36 -7.06 -26.10
C GLU A 447 -6.22 -7.93 -24.83
N ARG A 448 -7.01 -9.01 -24.65
CA ARG A 448 -7.17 -9.66 -23.32
C ARG A 448 -6.12 -10.72 -22.95
N PHE A 449 -5.56 -11.46 -23.92
CA PHE A 449 -4.55 -12.49 -23.64
C PHE A 449 -3.13 -11.90 -23.50
N ASN A 450 -2.82 -10.85 -24.26
CA ASN A 450 -1.58 -10.10 -24.14
C ASN A 450 -1.55 -9.19 -22.90
N GLU A 451 -2.72 -8.94 -22.30
CA GLU A 451 -2.89 -8.18 -21.06
C GLU A 451 -2.60 -8.96 -19.78
N ILE A 452 -2.35 -10.28 -19.86
CA ILE A 452 -1.80 -11.04 -18.73
C ILE A 452 -0.54 -10.31 -18.27
N PRO A 453 -0.47 -9.80 -17.03
CA PRO A 453 0.63 -8.96 -16.58
C PRO A 453 1.97 -9.65 -16.88
N GLN A 454 2.79 -9.02 -17.74
CA GLN A 454 4.14 -9.49 -18.05
C GLN A 454 5.01 -9.51 -16.78
N GLU A 455 4.64 -8.69 -15.81
CA GLU A 455 5.15 -8.68 -14.45
C GLU A 455 3.97 -8.86 -13.50
N SER A 456 3.79 -10.07 -12.95
CA SER A 456 3.12 -10.21 -11.65
C SER A 456 3.85 -9.29 -10.69
N CYS A 457 3.14 -8.38 -10.01
CA CYS A 457 3.72 -7.43 -9.04
C CYS A 457 4.83 -8.13 -8.26
N LYS A 458 6.06 -7.60 -8.30
CA LYS A 458 7.26 -8.26 -7.73
C LYS A 458 6.94 -8.78 -6.33
N SER A 459 6.69 -10.08 -6.23
CA SER A 459 6.11 -10.79 -5.07
C SER A 459 6.88 -10.51 -3.76
N TYR A 460 8.15 -10.08 -3.84
CA TYR A 460 8.99 -9.77 -2.68
C TYR A 460 8.62 -8.50 -1.92
N ASP A 461 7.76 -7.65 -2.46
CA ASP A 461 7.45 -6.35 -1.85
C ASP A 461 6.14 -6.31 -1.07
N SER A 462 5.53 -7.48 -0.85
CA SER A 462 4.36 -7.64 0.02
C SER A 462 4.80 -7.82 1.48
N SER A 463 4.65 -6.80 2.31
CA SER A 463 5.06 -6.81 3.73
C SER A 463 4.05 -7.54 4.63
N ILE A 464 4.53 -8.19 5.69
CA ILE A 464 3.69 -8.87 6.67
C ILE A 464 2.85 -7.87 7.48
N ASP A 465 1.53 -8.00 7.46
CA ASP A 465 0.68 -7.17 8.30
C ASP A 465 0.61 -7.70 9.75
N LEU A 466 0.89 -6.82 10.73
CA LEU A 466 0.85 -7.16 12.15
C LEU A 466 -0.58 -7.44 12.64
N LEU A 467 -1.59 -6.76 12.12
CA LEU A 467 -2.96 -6.95 12.56
C LEU A 467 -3.43 -8.38 12.23
N HIS A 468 -3.21 -8.83 11.00
CA HIS A 468 -3.58 -10.18 10.58
C HIS A 468 -2.65 -11.25 11.15
N THR A 469 -1.34 -11.03 11.19
CA THR A 469 -0.35 -12.08 11.53
C THR A 469 -0.15 -12.24 13.03
N ILE A 470 -0.03 -11.13 13.77
CA ILE A 470 0.19 -11.14 15.22
C ILE A 470 -1.15 -11.16 15.96
N LEU A 471 -1.96 -10.11 15.83
CA LEU A 471 -3.15 -9.93 16.67
C LEU A 471 -4.25 -10.95 16.33
N LEU A 472 -4.65 -11.03 15.06
CA LEU A 472 -5.67 -11.97 14.57
C LEU A 472 -5.08 -13.33 14.17
N GLY A 473 -3.79 -13.56 14.44
CA GLY A 473 -3.06 -14.79 14.20
C GLY A 473 -2.52 -15.35 15.49
N LEU A 474 -1.24 -15.08 15.78
CA LEU A 474 -0.53 -15.56 16.98
C LEU A 474 -1.34 -15.34 18.27
N ASP A 475 -1.68 -14.11 18.61
CA ASP A 475 -2.36 -13.78 19.88
C ASP A 475 -3.73 -14.47 19.96
N LYS A 476 -4.46 -14.51 18.85
CA LYS A 476 -5.72 -15.25 18.75
C LYS A 476 -5.52 -16.75 19.01
N TYR A 477 -4.46 -17.36 18.50
CA TYR A 477 -4.15 -18.78 18.74
C TYR A 477 -3.76 -19.06 20.19
N VAL A 478 -2.95 -18.19 20.79
CA VAL A 478 -2.56 -18.25 22.21
C VAL A 478 -3.79 -18.08 23.11
N TRP A 479 -4.62 -17.08 22.83
CA TRP A 479 -5.87 -16.81 23.54
C TRP A 479 -6.86 -17.96 23.45
N HIS A 480 -7.07 -18.53 22.26
CA HIS A 480 -7.94 -19.69 22.08
C HIS A 480 -7.40 -20.88 22.88
N LYS A 481 -6.11 -21.23 22.74
CA LYS A 481 -5.50 -22.34 23.50
C LYS A 481 -5.67 -22.17 25.02
N THR A 482 -5.60 -20.94 25.51
CA THR A 482 -5.75 -20.61 26.92
C THR A 482 -7.21 -20.68 27.37
N SER A 483 -8.10 -19.94 26.70
CA SER A 483 -9.49 -19.72 27.13
C SER A 483 -10.44 -20.89 26.80
N SER A 484 -10.05 -21.82 25.92
CA SER A 484 -10.79 -23.07 25.68
C SER A 484 -10.77 -24.00 26.89
N ALA A 485 -9.74 -23.94 27.74
CA ALA A 485 -9.64 -24.76 28.95
C ALA A 485 -10.35 -24.16 30.17
N TRP A 486 -10.96 -22.98 30.02
CA TRP A 486 -11.57 -22.25 31.14
C TRP A 486 -13.04 -22.58 31.31
N ASN A 487 -13.42 -22.84 32.57
CA ASN A 487 -14.81 -22.78 33.00
C ASN A 487 -15.22 -21.33 33.33
N GLU A 488 -16.50 -21.12 33.63
CA GLU A 488 -17.06 -19.80 33.95
C GLU A 488 -16.33 -19.12 35.12
N ARG A 489 -16.00 -19.89 36.17
CA ARG A 489 -15.29 -19.36 37.35
C ARG A 489 -13.91 -18.78 36.99
N LYS A 490 -13.13 -19.50 36.18
CA LYS A 490 -11.82 -19.02 35.70
C LYS A 490 -11.98 -17.77 34.84
N GLY A 491 -12.95 -17.76 33.92
CA GLY A 491 -13.25 -16.58 33.11
C GLY A 491 -13.55 -15.35 33.96
N THR A 492 -14.45 -15.47 34.93
CA THR A 492 -14.80 -14.38 35.86
C THR A 492 -13.61 -13.93 36.69
N LEU A 493 -12.80 -14.87 37.18
CA LEU A 493 -11.58 -14.55 37.93
C LEU A 493 -10.57 -13.75 37.10
N PHE A 494 -10.37 -14.12 35.83
CA PHE A 494 -9.52 -13.36 34.92
C PHE A 494 -10.05 -11.94 34.70
N ALA A 495 -11.35 -11.79 34.42
CA ALA A 495 -11.97 -10.49 34.23
C ALA A 495 -11.83 -9.59 35.46
N LEU A 496 -12.07 -10.13 36.66
CA LEU A 496 -11.89 -9.42 37.92
C LEU A 496 -10.45 -8.96 38.13
N ARG A 497 -9.46 -9.84 37.91
CA ARG A 497 -8.04 -9.49 38.01
C ARG A 497 -7.69 -8.35 37.05
N MET A 498 -8.12 -8.46 35.80
CA MET A 498 -7.82 -7.49 34.76
C MET A 498 -8.47 -6.12 35.05
N ASP A 499 -9.75 -6.09 35.46
CA ASP A 499 -10.50 -4.85 35.76
C ASP A 499 -10.01 -4.14 37.03
N LEU A 500 -9.58 -4.89 38.06
CA LEU A 500 -9.21 -4.35 39.37
C LEU A 500 -7.72 -4.02 39.50
N ALA A 501 -6.83 -4.73 38.79
CA ALA A 501 -5.39 -4.63 39.01
C ALA A 501 -4.61 -3.95 37.85
N SER A 502 -5.27 -3.59 36.75
CA SER A 502 -4.58 -2.92 35.63
C SER A 502 -4.62 -1.41 35.80
N SER A 503 -3.46 -0.78 36.04
CA SER A 503 -3.30 0.64 35.69
C SER A 503 -3.25 0.74 34.17
N LEU A 504 -3.99 1.69 33.61
CA LEU A 504 -4.06 1.94 32.17
C LEU A 504 -3.10 3.04 31.73
N ASP A 505 -2.41 3.66 32.68
CA ASP A 505 -1.46 4.73 32.41
C ASP A 505 -0.28 4.18 31.61
N GLY A 506 0.02 4.84 30.48
CA GLY A 506 1.08 4.41 29.56
C GLY A 506 0.65 3.42 28.49
N LEU A 507 -0.58 2.90 28.49
CA LEU A 507 -1.10 2.10 27.39
C LEU A 507 -1.55 2.97 26.22
N SER A 508 -1.27 2.53 25.00
CA SER A 508 -1.62 3.24 23.76
C SER A 508 -3.10 3.15 23.35
N GLY A 509 -3.96 2.48 24.14
CA GLY A 509 -5.36 2.18 23.81
C GLY A 509 -6.35 2.71 24.85
N SER A 510 -7.64 2.81 24.50
CA SER A 510 -8.68 3.08 25.49
C SER A 510 -8.99 1.83 26.30
N ARG A 511 -9.44 2.00 27.55
CA ARG A 511 -9.92 0.93 28.42
C ARG A 511 -10.86 -0.02 27.66
N GLU A 512 -10.55 -1.31 27.70
CA GLU A 512 -11.48 -2.38 27.31
C GLU A 512 -12.14 -2.95 28.56
N ASP A 513 -13.41 -3.34 28.45
CA ASP A 513 -14.14 -4.01 29.53
C ASP A 513 -13.70 -5.49 29.57
N ALA A 514 -13.04 -5.93 30.65
CA ALA A 514 -12.56 -7.31 30.73
C ALA A 514 -13.70 -8.33 30.76
N ARG A 515 -14.88 -7.96 31.26
CA ARG A 515 -16.08 -8.82 31.21
C ARG A 515 -16.56 -9.00 29.78
N TYR A 516 -16.47 -7.95 28.96
CA TYR A 516 -16.74 -8.05 27.53
C TYR A 516 -15.79 -9.04 26.85
N LEU A 517 -14.48 -8.97 27.16
CA LEU A 517 -13.48 -9.88 26.57
C LEU A 517 -13.78 -11.35 26.85
N ILE A 518 -14.23 -11.68 28.07
CA ILE A 518 -14.59 -13.05 28.44
C ILE A 518 -15.92 -13.48 27.80
N LYS A 519 -16.93 -12.61 27.85
CA LYS A 519 -18.26 -12.89 27.26
C LYS A 519 -18.17 -13.18 25.76
N TYR A 520 -17.31 -12.43 25.05
CA TYR A 520 -17.12 -12.56 23.60
C TYR A 520 -15.77 -13.17 23.24
N LYS A 521 -15.21 -14.06 24.07
CA LYS A 521 -13.85 -14.62 23.94
C LYS A 521 -13.50 -15.22 22.57
N ASN A 522 -14.49 -15.64 21.78
CA ASN A 522 -14.30 -16.21 20.44
C ASN A 522 -14.43 -15.19 19.30
N ASN A 523 -14.93 -13.98 19.57
CA ASN A 523 -15.27 -12.94 18.60
C ASN A 523 -14.58 -11.61 18.91
N LEU A 524 -13.33 -11.66 19.36
CA LEU A 524 -12.53 -10.47 19.66
C LEU A 524 -11.92 -9.86 18.39
N VAL A 525 -11.68 -8.55 18.45
CA VAL A 525 -11.05 -7.76 17.37
C VAL A 525 -9.58 -7.44 17.67
N GLY A 526 -8.82 -7.00 16.66
CA GLY A 526 -7.37 -6.75 16.80
C GLY A 526 -7.00 -5.86 17.98
N ARG A 527 -7.70 -4.74 18.17
CA ARG A 527 -7.49 -3.84 19.32
C ARG A 527 -7.61 -4.55 20.67
N GLN A 528 -8.56 -5.48 20.81
CA GLN A 528 -8.75 -6.25 22.03
C GLN A 528 -7.64 -7.27 22.23
N PHE A 529 -7.18 -7.93 21.16
CA PHE A 529 -6.01 -8.80 21.23
C PHE A 529 -4.74 -8.03 21.61
N LYS A 530 -4.54 -6.82 21.10
CA LYS A 530 -3.43 -5.95 21.52
C LYS A 530 -3.47 -5.64 23.01
N PHE A 531 -4.66 -5.32 23.53
CA PHE A 531 -4.86 -5.10 24.96
C PHE A 531 -4.57 -6.36 25.80
N ILE A 532 -5.02 -7.53 25.32
CA ILE A 532 -4.75 -8.83 25.94
C ILE A 532 -3.24 -9.14 25.91
N GLN A 533 -2.56 -8.97 24.77
CA GLN A 533 -1.12 -9.21 24.64
C GLN A 533 -0.30 -8.39 25.65
N GLN A 534 -0.69 -7.13 25.87
CA GLN A 534 -0.01 -6.22 26.79
C GLN A 534 -0.22 -6.56 28.28
N LEU A 535 -1.40 -7.06 28.65
CA LEU A 535 -1.79 -7.17 30.07
C LEU A 535 -2.01 -8.60 30.57
N ALA A 536 -2.36 -9.55 29.70
CA ALA A 536 -2.81 -10.87 30.13
C ALA A 536 -1.76 -11.60 30.98
N ILE A 537 -0.48 -11.46 30.64
CA ILE A 537 0.61 -12.15 31.35
C ILE A 537 0.64 -11.83 32.85
N PHE A 538 0.26 -10.62 33.26
CA PHE A 538 0.24 -10.21 34.68
C PHE A 538 -0.93 -10.81 35.46
N HIS A 539 -1.97 -11.26 34.76
CA HIS A 539 -3.22 -11.78 35.34
C HIS A 539 -3.33 -13.31 35.24
N LEU A 540 -2.54 -13.92 34.36
CA LEU A 540 -2.39 -15.36 34.22
C LEU A 540 -1.41 -15.86 35.28
N ARG A 541 -1.90 -16.58 36.29
CA ARG A 541 -1.04 -17.36 37.20
C ARG A 541 -1.22 -18.85 36.90
N ARG A 542 -0.44 -19.71 37.56
CA ARG A 542 -0.47 -21.19 37.40
C ARG A 542 -1.86 -21.83 37.62
N ASP A 543 -2.80 -21.13 38.25
CA ASP A 543 -4.19 -21.57 38.41
C ASP A 543 -5.03 -21.43 37.11
N MET A 544 -4.60 -20.59 36.19
CA MET A 544 -5.32 -20.24 34.96
C MET A 544 -4.85 -21.03 33.72
N CYS A 545 -3.56 -21.38 33.65
CA CYS A 545 -2.98 -22.13 32.54
C CYS A 545 -1.80 -23.01 33.03
N ASN A 546 -1.41 -24.00 32.21
CA ASN A 546 -0.23 -24.81 32.49
C ASN A 546 1.07 -24.02 32.23
N ASP A 547 2.20 -24.54 32.73
CA ASP A 547 3.49 -23.83 32.64
C ASP A 547 3.90 -23.54 31.18
N LEU A 548 3.69 -24.48 30.24
CA LEU A 548 4.01 -24.26 28.82
C LEU A 548 3.19 -23.13 28.18
N VAL A 549 1.89 -23.04 28.48
CA VAL A 549 1.04 -21.95 27.98
C VAL A 549 1.41 -20.64 28.65
N PHE A 550 1.79 -20.65 29.93
CA PHE A 550 2.31 -19.47 30.60
C PHE A 550 3.64 -18.98 29.99
N ASP A 551 4.54 -19.89 29.66
CA ASP A 551 5.78 -19.59 28.91
C ASP A 551 5.48 -19.00 27.54
N LEU A 552 4.46 -19.52 26.85
CA LEU A 552 4.02 -18.98 25.57
C LEU A 552 3.51 -17.54 25.70
N TRP A 553 2.79 -17.21 26.77
CA TRP A 553 2.37 -15.83 27.05
C TRP A 553 3.55 -14.90 27.35
N LYS A 554 4.58 -15.39 28.06
CA LYS A 554 5.81 -14.61 28.31
C LYS A 554 6.52 -14.29 26.98
N ALA A 555 6.81 -15.31 26.18
CA ALA A 555 7.47 -15.13 24.88
C ALA A 555 6.64 -14.24 23.93
N THR A 556 5.31 -14.41 23.92
CA THR A 556 4.41 -13.58 23.08
C THR A 556 4.36 -12.13 23.58
N GLY A 557 4.37 -11.90 24.89
CA GLY A 557 4.40 -10.56 25.49
C GLY A 557 5.69 -9.82 25.18
N GLU A 558 6.84 -10.50 25.30
CA GLU A 558 8.15 -9.95 24.93
C GLU A 558 8.24 -9.62 23.44
N LEU A 559 7.81 -10.56 22.57
CA LEU A 559 7.74 -10.32 21.13
C LEU A 559 6.83 -9.13 20.81
N GLY A 560 5.63 -9.08 21.39
CA GLY A 560 4.69 -7.97 21.24
C GLY A 560 5.34 -6.63 21.61
N ALA A 561 6.01 -6.54 22.76
CA ALA A 561 6.67 -5.32 23.21
C ALA A 561 7.70 -4.81 22.19
N LEU A 562 8.51 -5.69 21.60
CA LEU A 562 9.52 -5.32 20.61
C LEU A 562 8.88 -4.87 19.27
N LEU A 563 7.81 -5.52 18.82
CA LEU A 563 7.15 -5.22 17.54
C LEU A 563 6.47 -3.85 17.50
N TRP A 564 6.01 -3.36 18.65
CA TRP A 564 5.34 -2.06 18.77
C TRP A 564 6.28 -0.89 19.03
N TYR A 565 7.61 -1.11 19.07
CA TYR A 565 8.59 -0.03 19.20
C TYR A 565 8.58 0.87 17.95
N PRO A 566 8.34 2.19 18.10
CA PRO A 566 8.22 3.09 16.95
C PRO A 566 9.58 3.49 16.34
N ILE A 567 10.68 3.29 17.06
CA ILE A 567 12.03 3.75 16.69
C ILE A 567 13.02 2.61 16.93
N ILE A 568 13.81 2.29 15.91
CA ILE A 568 14.90 1.32 15.97
C ILE A 568 16.22 2.09 15.99
N ASN A 569 16.94 2.06 17.12
CA ASN A 569 18.22 2.76 17.27
C ASN A 569 19.41 1.95 16.74
N ASN A 570 19.33 0.62 16.81
CA ASN A 570 20.35 -0.29 16.27
C ASN A 570 19.64 -1.43 15.54
N MET A 571 19.74 -1.42 14.21
CA MET A 571 19.08 -2.41 13.36
C MET A 571 19.63 -3.82 13.57
N GLU A 572 20.96 -3.97 13.73
CA GLU A 572 21.58 -5.29 13.93
C GLU A 572 21.11 -5.95 15.24
N GLN A 573 21.14 -5.18 16.34
CA GLN A 573 20.67 -5.66 17.64
C GLN A 573 19.17 -5.97 17.61
N TYR A 574 18.35 -5.06 17.06
CA TYR A 574 16.91 -5.26 16.96
C TYR A 574 16.57 -6.53 16.17
N LEU A 575 17.26 -6.79 15.06
CA LEU A 575 17.05 -8.00 14.25
C LEU A 575 17.53 -9.27 14.95
N ALA A 576 18.62 -9.20 15.72
CA ALA A 576 19.08 -10.33 16.53
C ALA A 576 18.05 -10.68 17.61
N ASP A 577 17.59 -9.69 18.37
CA ASP A 577 16.57 -9.86 19.41
C ASP A 577 15.25 -10.36 18.82
N LEU A 578 14.81 -9.77 17.70
CA LEU A 578 13.59 -10.19 17.01
C LEU A 578 13.64 -11.66 16.58
N LYS A 579 14.78 -12.13 16.02
CA LYS A 579 14.96 -13.53 15.64
C LYS A 579 14.88 -14.47 16.85
N VAL A 580 15.49 -14.09 17.97
CA VAL A 580 15.44 -14.87 19.22
C VAL A 580 14.01 -14.93 19.76
N LEU A 581 13.30 -13.80 19.81
CA LEU A 581 11.92 -13.76 20.31
C LEU A 581 10.96 -14.57 19.43
N ILE A 582 11.11 -14.50 18.11
CA ILE A 582 10.35 -15.35 17.18
C ILE A 582 10.67 -16.83 17.42
N ALA A 583 11.95 -17.18 17.54
CA ALA A 583 12.38 -18.56 17.81
C ALA A 583 11.79 -19.08 19.14
N ASN A 584 11.83 -18.28 20.21
CA ASN A 584 11.23 -18.64 21.50
C ASN A 584 9.72 -18.98 21.38
N VAL A 585 8.96 -18.16 20.66
CA VAL A 585 7.53 -18.39 20.42
C VAL A 585 7.31 -19.70 19.64
N LEU A 586 8.09 -19.91 18.57
CA LEU A 586 7.96 -21.09 17.72
C LEU A 586 8.41 -22.38 18.44
N ASP A 587 9.48 -22.35 19.22
CA ASP A 587 9.97 -23.47 20.00
C ASP A 587 8.96 -23.92 21.06
N ILE A 588 8.29 -22.96 21.71
CA ILE A 588 7.23 -23.27 22.67
C ILE A 588 6.01 -23.86 21.96
N TRP A 589 5.63 -23.32 20.79
CA TRP A 589 4.59 -23.94 19.97
C TRP A 589 4.97 -25.36 19.56
N ALA A 590 6.23 -25.63 19.20
CA ALA A 590 6.71 -26.96 18.85
C ALA A 590 6.58 -27.95 20.02
N LYS A 591 6.87 -27.51 21.25
CA LYS A 591 6.66 -28.31 22.47
C LYS A 591 5.19 -28.57 22.79
N ILE A 592 4.30 -27.64 22.45
CA ILE A 592 2.85 -27.79 22.67
C ILE A 592 2.23 -28.70 21.60
N ASP A 593 2.54 -28.43 20.33
CA ASP A 593 2.01 -29.09 19.14
C ASP A 593 2.79 -28.62 17.89
N ALA A 594 3.79 -29.39 17.46
CA ALA A 594 4.64 -29.05 16.32
C ALA A 594 3.88 -28.89 15.00
N ASN A 595 2.77 -29.63 14.81
CA ASN A 595 1.98 -29.53 13.59
C ASN A 595 1.33 -28.16 13.42
N ARG A 596 1.09 -27.42 14.51
CA ARG A 596 0.51 -26.06 14.43
C ARG A 596 1.36 -25.08 13.63
N ILE A 597 2.68 -25.22 13.63
CA ILE A 597 3.56 -24.32 12.88
C ILE A 597 3.34 -24.51 11.37
N ILE A 598 3.03 -25.74 10.96
CA ILE A 598 2.75 -26.13 9.58
C ILE A 598 1.30 -25.75 9.22
N ASP A 599 0.32 -26.14 10.05
CA ASP A 599 -1.11 -25.94 9.80
C ASP A 599 -1.54 -24.48 9.90
N LYS A 600 -0.86 -23.68 10.73
CA LYS A 600 -1.13 -22.25 10.91
C LYS A 600 -0.06 -21.44 10.21
N MET A 601 -0.25 -21.23 8.92
CA MET A 601 0.58 -20.39 8.04
C MET A 601 1.03 -19.07 8.68
N LYS A 602 0.19 -18.41 9.49
CA LYS A 602 0.57 -17.16 10.17
C LYS A 602 1.77 -17.31 11.11
N LEU A 603 1.97 -18.49 11.72
CA LEU A 603 3.15 -18.78 12.54
C LEU A 603 4.41 -18.95 11.67
N HIS A 604 4.29 -19.63 10.53
CA HIS A 604 5.38 -19.74 9.55
C HIS A 604 5.82 -18.37 9.02
N VAL A 605 4.86 -17.54 8.62
CA VAL A 605 5.12 -16.21 8.03
C VAL A 605 5.87 -15.28 8.99
N LEU A 606 5.76 -15.46 10.31
CA LEU A 606 6.55 -14.69 11.31
C LEU A 606 8.05 -14.74 11.03
N THR A 607 8.56 -15.83 10.47
CA THR A 607 9.99 -16.00 10.20
C THR A 607 10.52 -15.03 9.15
N HIS A 608 9.67 -14.42 8.31
CA HIS A 608 10.09 -13.42 7.33
C HIS A 608 10.06 -11.98 7.85
N LEU A 609 9.54 -11.75 9.07
CA LEU A 609 9.43 -10.41 9.64
C LEU A 609 10.78 -9.69 9.81
N PRO A 610 11.90 -10.36 10.17
CA PRO A 610 13.21 -9.71 10.21
C PRO A 610 13.64 -9.11 8.86
N GLU A 611 13.33 -9.79 7.75
CA GLU A 611 13.64 -9.26 6.41
C GLU A 611 12.78 -8.02 6.12
N ASP A 612 11.50 -8.02 6.51
CA ASP A 612 10.62 -6.86 6.34
C ASP A 612 11.06 -5.67 7.17
N VAL A 613 11.51 -5.90 8.41
CA VAL A 613 11.99 -4.82 9.28
C VAL A 613 13.24 -4.15 8.70
N LEU A 614 14.16 -4.94 8.15
CA LEU A 614 15.36 -4.40 7.51
C LEU A 614 15.01 -3.49 6.32
N ARG A 615 14.02 -3.92 5.53
CA ARG A 615 13.64 -3.27 4.27
C ARG A 615 12.71 -2.08 4.47
N PHE A 616 11.67 -2.23 5.29
CA PHE A 616 10.59 -1.25 5.43
C PHE A 616 10.64 -0.46 6.75
N GLY A 617 11.52 -0.83 7.68
CA GLY A 617 11.68 -0.20 8.98
C GLY A 617 10.77 -0.82 10.05
N PRO A 618 10.48 -0.11 11.14
CA PRO A 618 9.64 -0.60 12.23
C PRO A 618 8.30 -1.17 11.73
N PRO A 619 7.84 -2.33 12.24
CA PRO A 619 6.59 -2.94 11.80
C PRO A 619 5.35 -2.05 11.91
N GLY A 620 5.39 -1.09 12.84
CA GLY A 620 4.37 -0.05 13.01
C GLY A 620 4.07 0.79 11.76
N LEU A 621 4.96 0.81 10.77
CA LEU A 621 4.85 1.61 9.55
C LEU A 621 3.88 1.04 8.52
N TYR A 622 3.76 -0.28 8.46
CA TYR A 622 3.00 -1.00 7.43
C TYR A 622 1.78 -1.76 7.98
N ILE A 623 1.26 -1.32 9.13
CA ILE A 623 0.03 -1.86 9.73
C ILE A 623 -1.21 -1.37 8.98
N VAL A 624 -2.14 -2.28 8.70
CA VAL A 624 -3.33 -1.98 7.89
C VAL A 624 -4.56 -1.53 8.69
N GLU A 625 -4.48 -1.44 10.03
CA GLU A 625 -5.60 -1.03 10.91
C GLU A 625 -6.23 0.32 10.50
N GLY A 626 -5.41 1.28 10.05
CA GLY A 626 -5.91 2.57 9.57
C GLY A 626 -6.75 2.46 8.30
N PHE A 627 -6.42 1.51 7.42
CA PHE A 627 -7.21 1.20 6.23
C PHE A 627 -8.50 0.46 6.60
N GLU A 628 -8.43 -0.56 7.44
CA GLU A 628 -9.62 -1.29 7.92
C GLU A 628 -10.61 -0.37 8.65
N GLY A 629 -10.11 0.53 9.50
CA GLY A 629 -10.94 1.52 10.19
C GLY A 629 -11.67 2.44 9.21
N TRP A 630 -11.08 2.67 8.03
CA TRP A 630 -11.67 3.47 6.95
C TRP A 630 -12.81 2.74 6.21
N ASN A 631 -12.83 1.40 6.22
CA ASN A 631 -13.95 0.61 5.68
C ASN A 631 -15.31 1.02 6.29
N ARG A 632 -15.32 1.58 7.51
CA ARG A 632 -16.53 2.16 8.11
C ARG A 632 -17.07 3.35 7.32
N ILE A 633 -16.19 4.26 6.87
CA ILE A 633 -16.55 5.43 6.06
C ILE A 633 -17.10 4.95 4.71
N TRP A 634 -16.37 4.05 4.05
CA TRP A 634 -16.81 3.43 2.80
C TRP A 634 -18.19 2.76 2.92
N ARG A 635 -18.42 2.01 4.00
CA ARG A 635 -19.69 1.30 4.24
C ARG A 635 -20.88 2.26 4.40
N LEU A 636 -20.68 3.45 4.97
CA LEU A 636 -21.72 4.50 5.00
C LEU A 636 -22.07 5.02 3.60
N CYS A 637 -21.11 5.01 2.65
CA CYS A 637 -21.38 5.33 1.26
C CYS A 637 -22.18 4.22 0.57
N SER A 638 -21.81 2.96 0.80
CA SER A 638 -22.47 1.78 0.23
C SER A 638 -23.93 1.63 0.70
N ILE A 639 -24.18 1.59 2.03
CA ILE A 639 -25.51 1.36 2.63
C ILE A 639 -26.56 2.36 2.14
N LEU A 640 -26.15 3.61 1.92
CA LEU A 640 -27.06 4.70 1.58
C LEU A 640 -27.02 4.99 0.06
N SER A 641 -26.43 4.12 -0.77
CA SER A 641 -26.46 4.23 -2.23
C SER A 641 -27.77 3.69 -2.81
N ASN A 642 -28.04 3.92 -4.10
CA ASN A 642 -29.18 3.31 -4.80
C ASN A 642 -28.90 1.86 -5.24
N HIS A 643 -27.67 1.38 -5.06
CA HIS A 643 -27.18 0.05 -5.45
C HIS A 643 -27.26 -0.30 -6.95
N HIS A 644 -27.59 0.63 -7.85
CA HIS A 644 -27.64 0.37 -9.30
C HIS A 644 -26.25 0.30 -9.94
N SER A 645 -25.33 1.16 -9.49
CA SER A 645 -23.93 1.12 -9.87
C SER A 645 -23.06 1.42 -8.65
N PRO A 646 -22.88 0.43 -7.74
CA PRO A 646 -22.20 0.64 -6.46
C PRO A 646 -20.81 1.24 -6.62
N SER A 647 -20.04 0.75 -7.60
CA SER A 647 -18.70 1.24 -7.92
C SER A 647 -18.69 2.75 -8.22
N ARG A 648 -19.55 3.20 -9.15
CA ARG A 648 -19.66 4.60 -9.57
C ARG A 648 -20.13 5.51 -8.44
N ASP A 649 -21.25 5.14 -7.82
CA ASP A 649 -21.92 6.01 -6.85
C ASP A 649 -21.10 6.19 -5.58
N ILE A 650 -20.45 5.13 -5.11
CA ILE A 650 -19.55 5.19 -3.96
C ILE A 650 -18.35 6.07 -4.30
N ALA A 651 -17.71 5.87 -5.45
CA ALA A 651 -16.56 6.65 -5.87
C ALA A 651 -16.87 8.15 -5.97
N ILE A 652 -17.98 8.53 -6.62
CA ILE A 652 -18.43 9.94 -6.71
C ILE A 652 -18.60 10.55 -5.31
N LYS A 653 -19.17 9.80 -4.36
CA LYS A 653 -19.39 10.30 -2.98
C LYS A 653 -18.07 10.45 -2.23
N LEU A 654 -17.11 9.55 -2.43
CA LEU A 654 -15.80 9.63 -1.81
C LEU A 654 -14.97 10.78 -2.40
N CYS A 655 -15.05 11.05 -3.70
CA CYS A 655 -14.48 12.26 -4.30
C CYS A 655 -15.04 13.54 -3.68
N LYS A 656 -16.35 13.59 -3.39
CA LYS A 656 -16.95 14.72 -2.66
C LYS A 656 -16.38 14.86 -1.26
N ALA A 657 -16.12 13.76 -0.57
CA ALA A 657 -15.51 13.79 0.76
C ALA A 657 -14.04 14.27 0.71
N GLU A 658 -13.28 13.85 -0.31
CA GLU A 658 -11.90 14.33 -0.55
C GLU A 658 -11.85 15.83 -0.82
N ARG A 659 -12.75 16.35 -1.67
CA ARG A 659 -12.85 17.80 -1.90
C ARG A 659 -13.15 18.57 -0.63
N ILE A 660 -14.09 18.10 0.19
CA ILE A 660 -14.40 18.73 1.49
C ILE A 660 -13.18 18.72 2.41
N LYS A 661 -12.45 17.59 2.49
CA LYS A 661 -11.20 17.52 3.27
C LYS A 661 -10.23 18.60 2.79
N HIS A 662 -9.97 18.65 1.49
CA HIS A 662 -9.04 19.61 0.88
C HIS A 662 -9.41 21.05 1.17
N LEU A 663 -10.65 21.45 0.88
CA LEU A 663 -11.17 22.81 1.09
C LEU A 663 -11.05 23.25 2.55
N LEU A 664 -11.49 22.40 3.48
CA LEU A 664 -11.49 22.74 4.90
C LEU A 664 -10.08 22.82 5.46
N SER A 665 -9.14 22.02 4.96
CA SER A 665 -7.72 22.10 5.35
C SER A 665 -6.92 23.17 4.60
N GLY A 666 -7.57 24.11 3.91
CA GLY A 666 -6.89 25.21 3.21
C GLY A 666 -6.16 24.76 1.94
N GLY A 667 -6.63 23.73 1.27
CA GLY A 667 -6.08 23.31 -0.01
C GLY A 667 -6.36 24.31 -1.13
N PHE A 668 -5.42 24.42 -2.08
CA PHE A 668 -5.53 25.23 -3.29
C PHE A 668 -6.12 24.43 -4.45
N TRP A 669 -6.87 25.08 -5.33
CA TRP A 669 -7.34 24.51 -6.60
C TRP A 669 -7.33 25.57 -7.69
N GLN A 670 -7.33 25.15 -8.94
CA GLN A 670 -7.35 26.09 -10.06
C GLN A 670 -8.78 26.57 -10.32
N ASP A 671 -9.00 27.88 -10.29
CA ASP A 671 -10.25 28.48 -10.71
C ASP A 671 -10.36 28.42 -12.25
N LYS A 672 -11.51 27.94 -12.76
CA LYS A 672 -11.67 27.71 -14.21
C LYS A 672 -11.62 28.98 -15.04
N ASN A 673 -12.09 30.09 -14.48
CA ASN A 673 -12.26 31.36 -15.17
C ASN A 673 -10.94 32.16 -15.19
N SER A 674 -10.35 32.37 -14.02
CA SER A 674 -9.11 33.14 -13.87
C SER A 674 -7.85 32.34 -14.18
N LYS A 675 -7.93 31.00 -14.19
CA LYS A 675 -6.78 30.07 -14.25
C LYS A 675 -5.79 30.21 -13.08
N ALA A 676 -6.09 31.07 -12.12
CA ALA A 676 -5.29 31.24 -10.92
C ALA A 676 -5.59 30.13 -9.92
N TYR A 677 -4.60 29.78 -9.11
CA TYR A 677 -4.80 28.89 -7.97
C TYR A 677 -5.40 29.70 -6.82
N VAL A 678 -6.60 29.29 -6.40
CA VAL A 678 -7.36 29.93 -5.33
C VAL A 678 -7.49 28.99 -4.13
N GLN A 679 -7.79 29.56 -2.97
CA GLN A 679 -8.01 28.85 -1.71
C GLN A 679 -9.37 29.28 -1.14
N ALA A 680 -9.95 28.46 -0.27
CA ALA A 680 -11.12 28.86 0.50
C ALA A 680 -10.81 30.11 1.35
N GLY A 681 -11.83 30.89 1.69
CA GLY A 681 -11.64 32.06 2.56
C GLY A 681 -11.08 31.67 3.94
N LYS A 682 -10.32 32.58 4.56
CA LYS A 682 -9.65 32.36 5.86
C LYS A 682 -10.59 31.92 6.98
N ALA A 683 -11.84 32.38 6.96
CA ALA A 683 -12.86 31.96 7.91
C ALA A 683 -13.20 30.46 7.79
N VAL A 684 -13.16 29.89 6.59
CA VAL A 684 -13.49 28.48 6.34
C VAL A 684 -12.35 27.57 6.78
N TRP A 685 -11.13 27.80 6.27
CA TRP A 685 -10.01 26.93 6.62
C TRP A 685 -9.45 27.20 8.03
N GLY A 686 -9.63 28.41 8.57
CA GLY A 686 -9.30 28.70 9.97
C GLY A 686 -10.11 27.89 10.99
N MET A 687 -11.29 27.36 10.60
CA MET A 687 -12.04 26.42 11.43
C MET A 687 -11.30 25.09 11.62
N PHE A 688 -10.50 24.67 10.64
CA PHE A 688 -9.72 23.44 10.76
C PHE A 688 -8.66 23.55 11.86
N ASP A 689 -8.08 24.73 12.06
CA ASP A 689 -7.09 24.96 13.11
C ASP A 689 -7.71 25.22 14.50
N SER A 690 -8.89 25.83 14.55
CA SER A 690 -9.57 26.17 15.80
C SER A 690 -10.47 25.06 16.36
N ASP A 691 -11.18 24.31 15.51
CA ASP A 691 -12.19 23.32 15.95
C ASP A 691 -11.66 21.87 15.97
N LYS A 692 -11.40 21.37 17.17
CA LYS A 692 -11.01 19.96 17.42
C LYS A 692 -12.09 18.96 17.00
N LYS A 693 -13.38 19.29 17.13
CA LYS A 693 -14.50 18.40 16.73
C LYS A 693 -14.55 18.28 15.21
N LEU A 694 -14.34 19.37 14.48
CA LEU A 694 -14.27 19.35 13.02
C LEU A 694 -13.13 18.46 12.52
N ARG A 695 -11.90 18.65 13.04
CA ARG A 695 -10.76 17.80 12.70
C ARG A 695 -11.03 16.32 12.94
N ARG A 696 -11.59 15.98 14.12
CA ARG A 696 -12.02 14.61 14.45
C ARG A 696 -13.00 14.03 13.42
N ARG A 697 -13.95 14.83 12.93
CA ARG A 697 -14.94 14.43 11.90
C ARG A 697 -14.34 14.30 10.49
N LEU A 698 -13.16 14.85 10.26
CA LEU A 698 -12.37 14.65 9.04
C LEU A 698 -11.36 13.51 9.18
N GLY A 699 -11.27 12.90 10.36
CA GLY A 699 -10.30 11.84 10.64
C GLY A 699 -8.90 12.35 10.96
N TRP A 700 -8.76 13.63 11.34
CA TRP A 700 -7.50 14.24 11.77
C TRP A 700 -7.50 14.46 13.30
N ASN A 701 -6.53 13.87 13.99
CA ASN A 701 -6.35 14.03 15.43
C ASN A 701 -4.94 14.55 15.72
N GLN A 702 -4.81 15.81 16.09
CA GLN A 702 -3.63 16.28 16.82
C GLN A 702 -3.78 15.81 18.25
N THR A 703 -3.15 14.69 18.59
CA THR A 703 -3.04 14.29 20.00
C THR A 703 -1.63 14.63 20.41
N PRO A 704 -1.39 15.54 21.37
CA PRO A 704 -0.10 15.60 22.01
C PRO A 704 0.06 14.27 22.77
N GLY A 705 0.87 13.37 22.22
CA GLY A 705 1.23 12.16 22.94
C GLY A 705 1.93 12.55 24.24
N LEU A 706 1.51 11.97 25.36
CA LEU A 706 2.37 11.95 26.55
C LEU A 706 3.68 11.28 26.13
N ALA A 707 4.81 11.92 26.42
CA ALA A 707 6.10 11.29 26.13
C ALA A 707 6.18 9.95 26.90
N PRO A 708 6.70 8.87 26.30
CA PRO A 708 6.88 7.60 26.99
C PRO A 708 7.59 7.80 28.34
N GLY A 709 7.06 7.21 29.41
CA GLY A 709 7.56 7.39 30.77
C GLY A 709 7.02 8.62 31.52
N LYS A 710 6.19 9.46 30.90
CA LYS A 710 5.44 10.52 31.58
C LYS A 710 4.00 10.05 31.85
N PHE A 711 3.58 10.15 33.11
CA PHE A 711 2.18 9.98 33.49
C PHE A 711 1.53 11.37 33.62
N ALA A 712 0.28 11.50 33.18
CA ALA A 712 -0.53 12.64 33.58
C ALA A 712 -1.08 12.32 34.97
N SER A 713 -0.71 13.09 36.01
CA SER A 713 -1.40 12.94 37.29
C SER A 713 -2.86 13.35 37.09
N GLN A 714 -3.77 12.38 37.04
CA GLN A 714 -5.18 12.68 37.24
C GLN A 714 -5.36 13.00 38.74
N LEU A 715 -5.12 14.26 39.09
CA LEU A 715 -5.81 14.83 40.24
C LEU A 715 -7.29 14.80 39.85
N ASN A 716 -7.99 13.76 40.29
CA ASN A 716 -9.43 13.78 40.39
C ASN A 716 -9.78 14.98 41.29
N ARG A 717 -10.00 16.16 40.70
CA ARG A 717 -10.86 17.15 41.30
C ARG A 717 -12.26 16.53 41.25
N VAL A 718 -12.57 15.79 42.30
CA VAL A 718 -13.95 15.71 42.76
C VAL A 718 -14.29 17.16 43.11
N ASP A 719 -15.02 17.82 42.20
CA ASP A 719 -15.59 19.11 42.50
C ASP A 719 -16.61 18.85 43.62
N HIS A 720 -16.29 19.28 44.84
CA HIS A 720 -17.12 19.08 46.03
C HIS A 720 -18.41 19.92 46.00
N SER A 721 -18.76 20.55 44.86
CA SER A 721 -19.97 21.34 44.70
C SER A 721 -21.24 20.51 44.43
N ASP A 722 -21.12 19.27 43.97
CA ASP A 722 -22.30 18.45 43.57
C ASP A 722 -22.83 17.51 44.68
N LEU A 723 -22.34 17.63 45.92
CA LEU A 723 -22.77 16.82 47.07
C LEU A 723 -23.59 17.57 48.13
N MET A 724 -24.01 18.81 47.84
CA MET A 724 -24.81 19.65 48.76
C MET A 724 -26.19 20.02 48.18
N SER A 725 -26.83 19.13 47.42
CA SER A 725 -28.25 19.30 47.02
C SER A 725 -29.13 18.08 47.32
N LEU A 726 -28.68 17.18 48.20
CA LEU A 726 -29.49 16.11 48.79
C LEU A 726 -29.18 16.03 50.29
N ALA A 727 -29.64 17.04 51.02
CA ALA A 727 -29.90 17.03 52.46
C ALA A 727 -31.15 17.88 52.71
#